data_AF-A0A6I6JJE7-F1
#
_entry.id   AF-A0A6I6JJE7-F1
#
_cell.length_a   1.000
_cell.length_b   1.000
_cell.length_c   1.000
_cell.angle_alpha   90.00
_cell.angle_beta   90.00
_cell.angle_gamma   90.00
#
_symmetry.space_group_name_H-M   'P 1'
#
loop_
_entity.id
_entity.type
_entity.pdbx_description
1 polymer ?
#
loop_
_entity_poly.entity_id
_entity_poly.type
_entity_poly.pdbx_seq_one_letter_code
_entity_poly.pdbx_strand_id
1 'polypeptide(L)'
;MRSEKIKVISLVIFLLYFIPVSVAQKSLSDKDAELLNDGINILKKYFVEKGYWQTSNPNLEKDVKGLIHFVEDEPIDSVLFSIDTLTYDSSARFVFRLPEYVHDSLSVPGYYPHNKVDQHLEMFGIKLQSEFQNREIKLTPERLARINKEVKYVPPGEGMKLFNDSVYKMPDDLVIPEVIPDSMLENEANFNRLMALDSIRVAYVEQKRLEYNDSILTQYRDSVLNRYRQELFEAEYNRGKEKFVDSIELNNYAVLKNYNDSVMQAVNDSIFTVIKVLARYADYIDTSRIEIQNLYNEPYQINLSNLDKYYQRIWLKNEQNDSLRLLVKNLDKRTLQLTIDDGVTFSRFKPKETKDFDFSSLNRHSTGLTGVGKQYEVQTPWTLTGDGTIGFTQTYLNNWKKGGQSALSLLIVLKGAANYSRADGKVKWENSAEIRNGWLRPGGDESELQKNDDKFELTSRFGISAFKKWYYSAEFNYETQFFRGYKYPTSDYPDPISAFMAPAKTFLKLGLDYKPNKEFSLFLSPLTVKNVYVRDTSLIDQTKYSIDEDRKSFWEPGLNADVTFKKEITKDITYETKYKMFINYQQPFQKFDVNWENLVKMKLNDYINMRVMIHMIYDDDVLFPIYDENDEKIGEEPRLQLKQFISVGFSYAINHKVLRTKRVK
;
A
#
# COMPACT_ATOMS: atom_id res chain seq x y z
N MET A 1 7.90 -47.90 -28.55
CA MET A 1 8.29 -46.84 -27.59
C MET A 1 7.74 -45.42 -27.90
N ARG A 2 6.95 -45.20 -28.97
CA ARG A 2 6.37 -43.87 -29.32
C ARG A 2 4.91 -43.65 -28.87
N SER A 3 4.21 -44.73 -28.48
CA SER A 3 2.77 -44.72 -28.13
C SER A 3 2.47 -44.29 -26.68
N GLU A 4 3.39 -44.51 -25.73
CA GLU A 4 3.14 -44.17 -24.31
C GLU A 4 3.36 -42.68 -23.97
N LYS A 5 4.20 -41.96 -24.72
CA LYS A 5 4.43 -40.51 -24.50
C LYS A 5 3.26 -39.63 -24.96
N ILE A 6 2.50 -40.10 -25.96
CA ILE A 6 1.32 -39.38 -26.49
C ILE A 6 0.14 -39.44 -25.50
N LYS A 7 0.02 -40.52 -24.72
CA LYS A 7 -1.02 -40.66 -23.67
C LYS A 7 -0.75 -39.81 -22.42
N VAL A 8 0.50 -39.46 -22.15
CA VAL A 8 0.88 -38.60 -21.01
C VAL A 8 0.58 -37.12 -21.32
N ILE A 9 0.81 -36.70 -22.57
CA ILE A 9 0.46 -35.36 -23.04
C ILE A 9 -1.06 -35.21 -23.15
N SER A 10 -1.80 -36.26 -23.57
CA SER A 10 -3.26 -36.21 -23.59
C SER A 10 -3.89 -36.12 -22.19
N LEU A 11 -3.29 -36.70 -21.14
CA LEU A 11 -3.82 -36.61 -19.77
C LEU A 11 -3.59 -35.23 -19.13
N VAL A 12 -2.47 -34.57 -19.45
CA VAL A 12 -2.17 -33.19 -19.03
C VAL A 12 -3.04 -32.19 -19.80
N ILE A 13 -3.28 -32.45 -21.10
CA ILE A 13 -4.20 -31.65 -21.92
C ILE A 13 -5.65 -31.85 -21.47
N PHE A 14 -6.09 -33.06 -21.06
CA PHE A 14 -7.46 -33.28 -20.58
C PHE A 14 -7.75 -32.56 -19.24
N LEU A 15 -6.75 -32.36 -18.38
CA LEU A 15 -6.84 -31.54 -17.17
C LEU A 15 -6.79 -30.03 -17.44
N LEU A 16 -6.20 -29.62 -18.57
CA LEU A 16 -6.22 -28.23 -19.06
C LEU A 16 -7.51 -27.89 -19.85
N TYR A 17 -8.25 -28.89 -20.35
CA TYR A 17 -9.51 -28.70 -21.10
C TYR A 17 -10.74 -28.37 -20.22
N PHE A 18 -10.62 -28.46 -18.90
CA PHE A 18 -11.62 -27.89 -17.97
C PHE A 18 -11.27 -26.46 -17.51
N ILE A 19 -10.35 -25.80 -18.22
CA ILE A 19 -10.15 -24.37 -18.10
C ILE A 19 -10.97 -23.72 -19.22
N PRO A 20 -11.96 -22.86 -18.92
CA PRO A 20 -12.45 -21.94 -19.91
C PRO A 20 -11.35 -20.91 -20.17
N VAL A 21 -10.35 -21.24 -21.00
CA VAL A 21 -9.50 -20.23 -21.65
C VAL A 21 -10.25 -19.76 -22.87
N SER A 22 -11.29 -18.99 -22.64
CA SER A 22 -11.78 -18.02 -23.61
C SER A 22 -11.30 -16.65 -23.15
N VAL A 23 -10.02 -16.37 -23.37
CA VAL A 23 -9.59 -14.98 -23.61
C VAL A 23 -9.54 -14.84 -25.13
N ALA A 24 -10.73 -14.95 -25.74
CA ALA A 24 -10.98 -14.18 -26.93
C ALA A 24 -10.75 -12.71 -26.54
N GLN A 25 -10.09 -11.97 -27.42
CA GLN A 25 -9.94 -10.52 -27.37
C GLN A 25 -11.27 -9.91 -26.93
N LYS A 26 -11.40 -9.64 -25.62
CA LYS A 26 -12.53 -8.91 -25.10
C LYS A 26 -12.28 -7.51 -25.62
N SER A 27 -13.10 -7.06 -26.56
CA SER A 27 -13.20 -5.64 -26.85
C SER A 27 -13.20 -4.91 -25.52
N LEU A 28 -12.46 -3.80 -25.40
CA LEU A 28 -12.53 -2.94 -24.23
C LEU A 28 -14.00 -2.86 -23.81
N SER A 29 -14.28 -3.17 -22.55
CA SER A 29 -15.60 -2.89 -22.00
C SER A 29 -15.91 -1.42 -22.30
N ASP A 30 -17.15 -1.06 -22.62
CA ASP A 30 -17.51 0.35 -22.85
C ASP A 30 -17.03 1.25 -21.69
N LYS A 31 -16.96 0.70 -20.47
CA LYS A 31 -16.36 1.35 -19.29
C LYS A 31 -14.85 1.59 -19.36
N ASP A 32 -14.07 0.68 -19.95
CA ASP A 32 -12.62 0.83 -20.08
C ASP A 32 -12.28 1.88 -21.15
N ALA A 33 -13.10 1.96 -22.21
CA ALA A 33 -12.99 3.01 -23.22
C ALA A 33 -13.43 4.39 -22.68
N GLU A 34 -14.45 4.43 -21.83
CA GLU A 34 -14.89 5.63 -21.11
C GLU A 34 -13.78 6.14 -20.17
N LEU A 35 -13.18 5.25 -19.36
CA LEU A 35 -12.04 5.57 -18.50
C LEU A 35 -10.81 6.10 -19.26
N LEU A 36 -10.53 5.53 -20.44
CA LEU A 36 -9.46 5.99 -21.32
C LEU A 36 -9.73 7.41 -21.84
N ASN A 37 -10.96 7.66 -22.30
CA ASN A 37 -11.38 8.97 -22.78
C ASN A 37 -11.39 10.02 -21.67
N ASP A 38 -11.83 9.67 -20.46
CA ASP A 38 -11.78 10.54 -19.29
C ASP A 38 -10.34 10.91 -18.91
N GLY A 39 -9.43 9.94 -18.94
CA GLY A 39 -7.99 10.18 -18.74
C GLY A 39 -7.41 11.14 -19.79
N ILE A 40 -7.75 10.95 -21.06
CA ILE A 40 -7.30 11.83 -22.16
C ILE A 40 -7.85 13.25 -21.96
N ASN A 41 -9.13 13.39 -21.59
CA ASN A 41 -9.76 14.69 -21.32
C ASN A 41 -9.09 15.41 -20.15
N ILE A 42 -8.73 14.69 -19.09
CA ILE A 42 -7.96 15.23 -17.97
C ILE A 42 -6.60 15.77 -18.47
N LEU A 43 -5.86 15.00 -19.26
CA LEU A 43 -4.57 15.47 -19.77
C LEU A 43 -4.72 16.66 -20.73
N LYS A 44 -5.74 16.67 -21.59
CA LYS A 44 -6.03 17.83 -22.47
C LYS A 44 -6.28 19.10 -21.66
N LYS A 45 -7.07 19.01 -20.59
CA LYS A 45 -7.36 20.14 -19.70
C LYS A 45 -6.11 20.77 -19.06
N TYR A 46 -5.11 19.97 -18.72
CA TYR A 46 -3.92 20.44 -18.00
C TYR A 46 -2.70 20.73 -18.90
N PHE A 47 -2.60 20.08 -20.05
CA PHE A 47 -1.43 20.19 -20.94
C PHE A 47 -1.73 20.84 -22.30
N VAL A 48 -2.99 20.93 -22.72
CA VAL A 48 -3.38 21.44 -24.05
C VAL A 48 -4.20 22.72 -23.94
N GLU A 49 -5.18 22.75 -23.03
CA GLU A 49 -6.00 23.93 -22.77
C GLU A 49 -5.20 24.99 -22.01
N LYS A 50 -5.23 26.24 -22.50
CA LYS A 50 -4.56 27.36 -21.83
C LYS A 50 -5.41 27.80 -20.62
N GLY A 51 -5.01 27.35 -19.44
CA GLY A 51 -5.61 27.73 -18.14
C GLY A 51 -4.59 28.30 -17.15
N TYR A 52 -4.95 28.30 -15.86
CA TYR A 52 -4.08 28.75 -14.75
C TYR A 52 -3.02 27.72 -14.32
N TRP A 53 -3.01 26.56 -14.97
CA TRP A 53 -2.05 25.49 -14.75
C TRP A 53 -0.89 25.64 -15.74
N GLN A 54 0.33 25.55 -15.23
CA GLN A 54 1.55 25.61 -16.02
C GLN A 54 2.29 24.27 -15.94
N THR A 55 2.92 23.89 -17.04
CA THR A 55 3.76 22.70 -17.12
C THR A 55 5.12 22.98 -16.47
N SER A 56 5.61 22.04 -15.67
CA SER A 56 6.90 22.18 -15.00
C SER A 56 8.09 22.01 -15.93
N ASN A 57 7.91 21.23 -17.01
CA ASN A 57 8.94 20.86 -17.96
C ASN A 57 8.39 20.92 -19.41
N PRO A 58 8.98 21.76 -20.29
CA PRO A 58 8.54 21.89 -21.68
C PRO A 58 8.65 20.59 -22.50
N ASN A 59 9.65 19.74 -22.19
CA ASN A 59 9.80 18.45 -22.88
C ASN A 59 8.69 17.49 -22.49
N LEU A 60 8.34 17.43 -21.20
CA LEU A 60 7.22 16.64 -20.69
C LEU A 60 5.89 17.07 -21.33
N GLU A 61 5.66 18.38 -21.50
CA GLU A 61 4.46 18.87 -22.19
C GLU A 61 4.39 18.37 -23.64
N LYS A 62 5.52 18.38 -24.34
CA LYS A 62 5.62 17.84 -25.71
C LYS A 62 5.37 16.33 -25.73
N ASP A 63 5.89 15.60 -24.76
CA ASP A 63 5.75 14.15 -24.64
C ASP A 63 4.30 13.75 -24.31
N VAL A 64 3.65 14.40 -23.35
CA VAL A 64 2.24 14.15 -23.00
C VAL A 64 1.32 14.49 -24.18
N LYS A 65 1.59 15.58 -24.90
CA LYS A 65 0.88 15.89 -26.16
C LYS A 65 1.10 14.82 -27.23
N GLY A 66 2.33 14.31 -27.33
CA GLY A 66 2.65 13.18 -28.20
C GLY A 66 1.88 11.91 -27.83
N LEU A 67 1.72 11.63 -26.54
CA LEU A 67 0.98 10.47 -26.04
C LEU A 67 -0.52 10.60 -26.30
N ILE A 68 -1.11 11.78 -26.05
CA ILE A 68 -2.49 12.09 -26.41
C ILE A 68 -2.69 11.88 -27.92
N HIS A 69 -1.80 12.44 -28.74
CA HIS A 69 -1.86 12.30 -30.18
C HIS A 69 -1.68 10.83 -30.64
N PHE A 70 -0.88 10.02 -29.95
CA PHE A 70 -0.67 8.61 -30.32
C PHE A 70 -1.87 7.71 -30.06
N VAL A 71 -2.54 7.93 -28.93
CA VAL A 71 -3.81 7.24 -28.64
C VAL A 71 -4.87 7.65 -29.68
N GLU A 72 -4.69 8.79 -30.34
CA GLU A 72 -5.54 9.28 -31.42
C GLU A 72 -5.03 8.88 -32.85
N ASP A 73 -3.72 8.74 -33.15
CA ASP A 73 -3.08 8.38 -34.46
C ASP A 73 -1.55 7.98 -34.37
N GLU A 74 -1.02 7.04 -35.20
CA GLU A 74 0.34 6.35 -35.15
C GLU A 74 1.66 7.21 -35.26
N PRO A 75 2.91 6.68 -35.01
CA PRO A 75 3.51 6.12 -33.78
C PRO A 75 4.77 6.87 -33.25
N ILE A 76 5.26 6.47 -32.06
CA ILE A 76 5.60 7.39 -30.95
C ILE A 76 6.98 7.18 -30.28
N ASP A 77 7.88 6.43 -30.90
CA ASP A 77 9.00 5.72 -30.23
C ASP A 77 9.89 6.55 -29.26
N SER A 78 10.01 7.86 -29.43
CA SER A 78 10.80 8.75 -28.55
C SER A 78 10.07 9.25 -27.30
N VAL A 79 8.73 9.26 -27.34
CA VAL A 79 7.88 9.78 -26.26
C VAL A 79 7.76 8.77 -25.12
N LEU A 80 7.62 7.47 -25.44
CA LEU A 80 7.53 6.42 -24.42
C LEU A 80 8.77 6.35 -23.55
N PHE A 81 9.96 6.47 -24.15
CA PHE A 81 11.21 6.48 -23.38
C PHE A 81 11.27 7.64 -22.39
N SER A 82 10.89 8.85 -22.83
CA SER A 82 10.92 10.05 -21.99
C SER A 82 9.88 9.99 -20.88
N ILE A 83 8.66 9.51 -21.18
CA ILE A 83 7.61 9.33 -20.18
C ILE A 83 8.00 8.27 -19.14
N ASP A 84 8.54 7.13 -19.57
CA ASP A 84 8.92 6.05 -18.66
C ASP A 84 9.97 6.54 -17.65
N THR A 85 10.99 7.28 -18.11
CA THR A 85 11.98 7.91 -17.22
C THR A 85 11.38 8.87 -16.20
N LEU A 86 10.32 9.61 -16.58
CA LEU A 86 9.65 10.56 -15.68
C LEU A 86 8.70 9.84 -14.70
N THR A 87 8.21 8.64 -15.01
CA THR A 87 7.37 7.85 -14.10
C THR A 87 8.12 7.10 -13.01
N TYR A 88 9.46 7.00 -13.10
CA TYR A 88 10.30 6.40 -12.06
C TYR A 88 10.47 7.30 -10.83
N ASP A 89 10.27 8.62 -10.97
CA ASP A 89 10.33 9.57 -9.87
C ASP A 89 8.91 9.96 -9.43
N SER A 90 8.43 9.33 -8.36
CA SER A 90 7.11 9.63 -7.77
C SER A 90 7.01 11.04 -7.18
N SER A 91 8.11 11.79 -7.09
CA SER A 91 8.13 13.17 -6.60
C SER A 91 8.05 14.22 -7.73
N ALA A 92 8.04 13.78 -8.99
CA ALA A 92 7.96 14.65 -10.15
C ALA A 92 6.62 15.41 -10.17
N ARG A 93 6.69 16.75 -10.21
CA ARG A 93 5.52 17.60 -10.41
C ARG A 93 5.30 17.78 -11.90
N PHE A 94 4.14 17.38 -12.42
CA PHE A 94 3.78 17.47 -13.83
C PHE A 94 3.22 18.86 -14.18
N VAL A 95 2.37 19.40 -13.31
CA VAL A 95 1.79 20.73 -13.43
C VAL A 95 1.84 21.47 -12.10
N PHE A 96 1.86 22.80 -12.18
CA PHE A 96 1.79 23.67 -11.02
C PHE A 96 0.82 24.83 -11.24
N ARG A 97 0.31 25.36 -10.13
CA ARG A 97 -0.56 26.54 -10.08
C ARG A 97 -0.10 27.40 -8.90
N LEU A 98 -0.07 28.72 -9.06
CA LEU A 98 0.26 29.62 -7.95
C LEU A 98 -0.94 29.80 -6.99
N PRO A 99 -0.71 30.02 -5.68
CA PRO A 99 -1.78 30.24 -4.70
C PRO A 99 -2.72 31.40 -5.04
N GLU A 100 -2.26 32.39 -5.79
CA GLU A 100 -3.03 33.55 -6.26
C GLU A 100 -4.14 33.19 -7.25
N TYR A 101 -4.08 32.01 -7.87
CA TYR A 101 -5.06 31.53 -8.86
C TYR A 101 -6.10 30.55 -8.28
N VAL A 102 -6.36 30.60 -6.97
CA VAL A 102 -7.42 29.81 -6.32
C VAL A 102 -8.76 30.53 -6.46
N HIS A 103 -9.57 30.13 -7.44
CA HIS A 103 -10.85 30.79 -7.78
C HIS A 103 -11.88 30.84 -6.65
N ASP A 104 -11.93 29.81 -5.80
CA ASP A 104 -12.92 29.70 -4.73
C ASP A 104 -12.33 30.07 -3.36
N SER A 105 -11.49 31.10 -3.30
CA SER A 105 -10.80 31.50 -2.06
C SER A 105 -11.77 31.69 -0.86
N LEU A 106 -13.02 32.09 -1.12
CA LEU A 106 -14.06 32.26 -0.11
C LEU A 106 -14.62 30.96 0.48
N SER A 107 -14.45 29.82 -0.22
CA SER A 107 -14.89 28.51 0.26
C SER A 107 -13.79 27.76 1.03
N VAL A 108 -12.55 28.28 1.03
CA VAL A 108 -11.40 27.65 1.70
C VAL A 108 -11.53 27.83 3.22
N PRO A 109 -11.58 26.73 4.01
CA PRO A 109 -11.65 26.80 5.46
C PRO A 109 -10.46 27.57 6.04
N GLY A 110 -10.73 28.57 6.89
CA GLY A 110 -9.71 29.42 7.50
C GLY A 110 -9.35 30.69 6.71
N TYR A 111 -9.90 30.88 5.51
CA TYR A 111 -9.79 32.14 4.78
C TYR A 111 -10.64 33.23 5.45
N TYR A 112 -10.05 34.40 5.67
CA TYR A 112 -10.70 35.53 6.32
C TYR A 112 -11.16 36.55 5.24
N PRO A 113 -12.47 36.65 4.96
CA PRO A 113 -12.98 37.50 3.89
C PRO A 113 -12.93 38.99 4.26
N HIS A 114 -12.77 39.84 3.24
CA HIS A 114 -12.60 41.29 3.41
C HIS A 114 -13.73 41.95 4.21
N ASN A 115 -14.98 41.56 3.99
CA ASN A 115 -16.13 42.08 4.74
C ASN A 115 -16.04 41.82 6.25
N LYS A 116 -15.44 40.71 6.69
CA LYS A 116 -15.20 40.42 8.11
C LYS A 116 -14.05 41.26 8.67
N VAL A 117 -13.04 41.60 7.84
CA VAL A 117 -11.95 42.49 8.24
C VAL A 117 -12.50 43.87 8.55
N ASP A 118 -13.36 44.40 7.67
CA ASP A 118 -13.98 45.72 7.84
C ASP A 118 -14.83 45.78 9.12
N GLN A 119 -15.68 44.78 9.34
CA GLN A 119 -16.47 44.68 10.58
C GLN A 119 -15.59 44.63 11.84
N HIS A 120 -14.47 43.91 11.79
CA HIS A 120 -13.56 43.83 12.91
C HIS A 120 -12.84 45.15 13.17
N LEU A 121 -12.40 45.85 12.12
CA LEU A 121 -11.75 47.16 12.21
C LEU A 121 -12.71 48.24 12.73
N GLU A 122 -13.98 48.16 12.36
CA GLU A 122 -15.04 49.05 12.87
C GLU A 122 -15.25 48.83 14.38
N MET A 123 -15.43 47.57 14.81
CA MET A 123 -15.53 47.24 16.24
C MET A 123 -14.28 47.62 17.03
N PHE A 124 -13.09 47.40 16.45
CA PHE A 124 -11.81 47.79 17.05
C PHE A 124 -11.72 49.31 17.23
N GLY A 125 -12.13 50.08 16.22
CA GLY A 125 -12.19 51.54 16.28
C GLY A 125 -13.14 52.04 17.37
N ILE A 126 -14.35 51.50 17.43
CA ILE A 126 -15.34 51.84 18.46
C ILE A 126 -14.80 51.56 19.87
N LYS A 127 -14.22 50.37 20.07
CA LYS A 127 -13.63 49.98 21.37
C LYS A 127 -12.48 50.90 21.76
N LEU A 128 -11.53 51.13 20.86
CA LEU A 128 -10.39 52.01 21.11
C LEU A 128 -10.85 53.44 21.41
N GLN A 129 -11.85 53.95 20.70
CA GLN A 129 -12.37 55.29 20.92
C GLN A 129 -12.99 55.45 22.32
N SER A 130 -13.77 54.46 22.78
CA SER A 130 -14.32 54.43 24.14
C SER A 130 -13.23 54.35 25.22
N GLU A 131 -12.13 53.65 24.97
CA GLU A 131 -10.98 53.59 25.87
C GLU A 131 -10.31 54.96 26.00
N PHE A 132 -10.08 55.64 24.88
CA PHE A 132 -9.45 56.97 24.85
C PHE A 132 -10.31 58.09 25.47
N GLN A 133 -11.63 57.96 25.43
CA GLN A 133 -12.54 58.88 26.13
C GLN A 133 -12.36 58.81 27.65
N ASN A 134 -12.15 57.60 28.19
CA ASN A 134 -12.02 57.35 29.63
C ASN A 134 -10.57 57.38 30.14
N ARG A 135 -9.58 57.40 29.24
CA ARG A 135 -8.16 57.40 29.59
C ARG A 135 -7.70 58.80 30.02
N GLU A 136 -7.09 58.87 31.21
CA GLU A 136 -6.37 60.07 31.65
C GLU A 136 -5.09 60.26 30.82
N ILE A 137 -5.01 61.36 30.08
CA ILE A 137 -3.84 61.71 29.25
C ILE A 137 -3.11 62.88 29.89
N LYS A 138 -1.82 62.68 30.18
CA LYS A 138 -0.95 63.73 30.73
C LYS A 138 -0.19 64.42 29.61
N LEU A 139 -0.25 65.75 29.56
CA LEU A 139 0.56 66.57 28.66
C LEU A 139 2.02 66.56 29.12
N THR A 140 2.95 66.52 28.17
CA THR A 140 4.38 66.63 28.46
C THR A 140 4.72 68.03 28.97
N PRO A 141 5.77 68.19 29.81
CA PRO A 141 6.21 69.50 30.28
C PRO A 141 6.47 70.51 29.16
N GLU A 142 7.00 70.05 28.01
CA GLU A 142 7.25 70.89 26.83
C GLU A 142 5.97 71.45 26.20
N ARG A 143 4.91 70.63 26.11
CA ARG A 143 3.61 71.07 25.55
C ARG A 143 2.92 72.05 26.50
N LEU A 144 3.05 71.84 27.81
CA LEU A 144 2.56 72.78 28.83
C LEU A 144 3.29 74.14 28.76
N ALA A 145 4.61 74.14 28.57
CA ALA A 145 5.38 75.36 28.40
C ALA A 145 5.01 76.13 27.12
N ARG A 146 4.69 75.42 26.03
CA ARG A 146 4.23 76.02 24.77
C ARG A 146 2.83 76.66 24.92
N ILE A 147 1.92 76.01 25.65
CA ILE A 147 0.58 76.55 25.96
C ILE A 147 0.67 77.94 26.61
N ASN A 148 1.49 78.08 27.66
CA ASN A 148 1.62 79.34 28.38
C ASN A 148 2.21 80.50 27.55
N LYS A 149 2.88 80.19 26.43
CA LYS A 149 3.49 81.19 25.53
C LYS A 149 2.55 81.63 24.41
N GLU A 150 1.62 80.79 23.99
CA GLU A 150 0.74 81.03 22.84
C GLU A 150 -0.62 81.64 23.23
N VAL A 151 -1.04 81.51 24.49
CA VAL A 151 -2.28 82.11 24.99
C VAL A 151 -2.13 83.63 25.04
N LYS A 152 -3.05 84.33 24.37
CA LYS A 152 -3.12 85.80 24.37
C LYS A 152 -3.93 86.26 25.58
N TYR A 153 -3.23 86.66 26.64
CA TYR A 153 -3.84 87.22 27.84
C TYR A 153 -4.22 88.68 27.65
N VAL A 154 -5.27 89.13 28.35
CA VAL A 154 -5.55 90.56 28.52
C VAL A 154 -4.53 91.15 29.49
N PRO A 155 -3.71 92.14 29.07
CA PRO A 155 -2.68 92.73 29.93
C PRO A 155 -3.26 93.43 31.17
N PRO A 156 -2.48 93.57 32.26
CA PRO A 156 -2.87 94.38 33.40
C PRO A 156 -3.24 95.81 32.98
N GLY A 157 -4.35 96.34 33.50
CA GLY A 157 -4.85 97.67 33.16
C GLY A 157 -5.76 97.75 31.93
N GLU A 158 -5.85 96.69 31.11
CA GLU A 158 -6.73 96.64 29.94
C GLU A 158 -8.06 95.89 30.17
N GLY A 159 -8.35 95.48 31.40
CA GLY A 159 -9.53 94.67 31.74
C GLY A 159 -10.88 95.31 31.37
N MET A 160 -10.94 96.65 31.29
CA MET A 160 -12.17 97.38 30.93
C MET A 160 -12.64 97.05 29.50
N LYS A 161 -11.73 96.61 28.61
CA LYS A 161 -12.08 96.15 27.25
C LYS A 161 -13.11 95.01 27.28
N LEU A 162 -13.03 94.11 28.26
CA LEU A 162 -13.97 92.98 28.38
C LEU A 162 -15.41 93.44 28.68
N PHE A 163 -15.57 94.61 29.30
CA PHE A 163 -16.88 95.19 29.55
C PHE A 163 -17.39 96.01 28.37
N ASN A 164 -16.48 96.73 27.69
CA ASN A 164 -16.80 97.46 26.45
C ASN A 164 -17.19 96.51 25.31
N ASP A 165 -16.50 95.37 25.20
CA ASP A 165 -16.77 94.31 24.21
C ASP A 165 -17.94 93.41 24.63
N SER A 166 -18.66 93.75 25.71
CA SER A 166 -19.82 93.01 26.24
C SER A 166 -19.56 91.56 26.65
N VAL A 167 -18.31 91.18 26.93
CA VAL A 167 -17.93 89.87 27.48
C VAL A 167 -18.45 89.72 28.93
N TYR A 168 -18.38 90.80 29.71
CA TYR A 168 -18.99 90.91 31.03
C TYR A 168 -19.87 92.16 31.13
N LYS A 169 -20.95 92.08 31.91
CA LYS A 169 -21.79 93.24 32.22
C LYS A 169 -21.30 93.90 33.51
N MET A 170 -21.07 95.21 33.46
CA MET A 170 -20.73 96.00 34.65
C MET A 170 -21.97 96.08 35.56
N PRO A 171 -21.87 95.79 36.86
CA PRO A 171 -22.96 96.03 37.80
C PRO A 171 -23.35 97.50 37.84
N ASP A 172 -24.65 97.78 37.91
CA ASP A 172 -25.18 99.15 37.87
C ASP A 172 -24.60 100.05 38.98
N ASP A 173 -24.26 99.46 40.14
CA ASP A 173 -23.64 100.13 41.29
C ASP A 173 -22.16 100.56 41.07
N LEU A 174 -21.52 100.10 40.00
CA LEU A 174 -20.11 100.36 39.68
C LEU A 174 -19.91 101.18 38.40
N VAL A 175 -21.00 101.70 37.82
CA VAL A 175 -20.96 102.54 36.61
C VAL A 175 -20.62 103.99 37.02
N ILE A 176 -19.50 104.50 36.51
CA ILE A 176 -19.13 105.91 36.63
C ILE A 176 -19.57 106.64 35.34
N PRO A 177 -20.31 107.75 35.43
CA PRO A 177 -20.70 108.55 34.26
C PRO A 177 -19.49 109.04 33.47
N GLU A 178 -19.59 109.09 32.14
CA GLU A 178 -18.50 109.57 31.25
C GLU A 178 -18.15 111.04 31.48
N VAL A 179 -19.13 111.83 31.95
CA VAL A 179 -18.94 113.23 32.32
C VAL A 179 -19.23 113.34 33.81
N ILE A 180 -18.20 113.63 34.60
CA ILE A 180 -18.33 113.97 36.02
C ILE A 180 -18.72 115.45 36.08
N PRO A 181 -19.91 115.83 36.58
CA PRO A 181 -20.28 117.22 36.72
C PRO A 181 -19.34 117.94 37.69
N ASP A 182 -18.95 119.19 37.38
CA ASP A 182 -18.04 119.99 38.23
C ASP A 182 -18.52 120.09 39.69
N SER A 183 -19.84 120.05 39.92
CA SER A 183 -20.46 120.04 41.24
C SER A 183 -20.12 118.83 42.12
N MET A 184 -19.65 117.72 41.54
CA MET A 184 -19.19 116.55 42.29
C MET A 184 -17.72 116.63 42.70
N LEU A 185 -16.93 117.52 42.08
CA LEU A 185 -15.51 117.71 42.36
C LEU A 185 -15.24 118.73 43.47
N GLU A 186 -16.20 119.62 43.75
CA GLU A 186 -16.08 120.67 44.79
C GLU A 186 -16.31 120.17 46.23
N ASN A 187 -16.86 118.95 46.43
CA ASN A 187 -17.18 118.37 47.74
C ASN A 187 -16.28 117.17 48.07
N GLU A 188 -15.42 117.32 49.08
CA GLU A 188 -14.44 116.32 49.55
C GLU A 188 -15.06 114.93 49.85
N ALA A 189 -16.27 114.89 50.42
CA ALA A 189 -16.94 113.63 50.74
C ALA A 189 -17.44 112.88 49.49
N ASN A 190 -17.90 113.62 48.47
CA ASN A 190 -18.34 113.04 47.20
C ASN A 190 -17.14 112.60 46.35
N PHE A 191 -16.03 113.35 46.38
CA PHE A 191 -14.77 112.98 45.75
C PHE A 191 -14.20 111.69 46.34
N ASN A 192 -14.12 111.57 47.67
CA ASN A 192 -13.65 110.36 48.35
C ASN A 192 -14.53 109.13 48.06
N ARG A 193 -15.85 109.31 47.96
CA ARG A 193 -16.78 108.23 47.56
C ARG A 193 -16.56 107.79 46.12
N LEU A 194 -16.30 108.72 45.21
CA LEU A 194 -16.00 108.44 43.81
C LEU A 194 -14.65 107.72 43.66
N MET A 195 -13.63 108.09 44.44
CA MET A 195 -12.34 107.38 44.50
C MET A 195 -12.45 105.97 45.10
N ALA A 196 -13.25 105.78 46.16
CA ALA A 196 -13.50 104.46 46.71
C ALA A 196 -14.26 103.57 45.70
N LEU A 197 -15.26 104.13 45.00
CA LEU A 197 -16.02 103.43 43.98
C LEU A 197 -15.16 103.09 42.75
N ASP A 198 -14.30 104.01 42.32
CA ASP A 198 -13.32 103.77 41.24
C ASP A 198 -12.31 102.68 41.63
N SER A 199 -11.80 102.71 42.87
CA SER A 199 -10.91 101.65 43.38
C SER A 199 -11.59 100.28 43.41
N ILE A 200 -12.87 100.19 43.81
CA ILE A 200 -13.65 98.94 43.81
C ILE A 200 -13.91 98.49 42.36
N ARG A 201 -14.24 99.43 41.47
CA ARG A 201 -14.44 99.18 40.04
C ARG A 201 -13.18 98.59 39.42
N VAL A 202 -12.01 99.21 39.65
CA VAL A 202 -10.71 98.72 39.15
C VAL A 202 -10.41 97.31 39.70
N ALA A 203 -10.63 97.06 40.99
CA ALA A 203 -10.42 95.74 41.59
C ALA A 203 -11.36 94.67 40.99
N TYR A 204 -12.63 95.01 40.75
CA TYR A 204 -13.61 94.11 40.13
C TYR A 204 -13.26 93.82 38.66
N VAL A 205 -12.87 94.85 37.90
CA VAL A 205 -12.40 94.71 36.52
C VAL A 205 -11.16 93.80 36.47
N GLU A 206 -10.24 93.95 37.41
CA GLU A 206 -9.03 93.13 37.49
C GLU A 206 -9.33 91.67 37.89
N GLN A 207 -10.26 91.44 38.83
CA GLN A 207 -10.73 90.10 39.15
C GLN A 207 -11.34 89.41 37.92
N LYS A 208 -12.21 90.11 37.18
CA LYS A 208 -12.83 89.55 35.97
C LYS A 208 -11.83 89.33 34.84
N ARG A 209 -10.78 90.15 34.74
CA ARG A 209 -9.65 89.93 33.83
C ARG A 209 -8.91 88.63 34.15
N LEU A 210 -8.64 88.35 35.43
CA LEU A 210 -7.98 87.11 35.88
C LEU A 210 -8.86 85.89 35.61
N GLU A 211 -10.14 85.94 35.99
CA GLU A 211 -11.11 84.87 35.71
C GLU A 211 -11.24 84.58 34.20
N TYR A 212 -11.24 85.62 33.37
CA TYR A 212 -11.26 85.51 31.91
C TYR A 212 -9.99 84.85 31.36
N ASN A 213 -8.83 85.31 31.81
CA ASN A 213 -7.54 84.75 31.39
C ASN A 213 -7.37 83.28 31.81
N ASP A 214 -7.83 82.91 33.02
CA ASP A 214 -7.85 81.51 33.49
C ASP A 214 -8.84 80.66 32.68
N SER A 215 -9.99 81.23 32.31
CA SER A 215 -10.96 80.56 31.43
C SER A 215 -10.38 80.30 30.04
N ILE A 216 -9.73 81.30 29.43
CA ILE A 216 -9.05 81.13 28.13
C ILE A 216 -7.93 80.10 28.23
N LEU A 217 -7.12 80.15 29.28
CA LEU A 217 -6.02 79.20 29.47
C LEU A 217 -6.57 77.76 29.61
N THR A 218 -7.65 77.58 30.36
CA THR A 218 -8.31 76.28 30.53
C THR A 218 -8.90 75.78 29.21
N GLN A 219 -9.65 76.62 28.50
CA GLN A 219 -10.22 76.29 27.19
C GLN A 219 -9.14 75.95 26.15
N TYR A 220 -8.04 76.71 26.11
CA TYR A 220 -6.94 76.46 25.20
C TYR A 220 -6.20 75.16 25.57
N ARG A 221 -5.95 74.93 26.87
CA ARG A 221 -5.36 73.68 27.37
C ARG A 221 -6.23 72.47 27.02
N ASP A 222 -7.55 72.55 27.22
CA ASP A 222 -8.49 71.49 26.88
C ASP A 222 -8.56 71.26 25.37
N SER A 223 -8.50 72.33 24.56
CA SER A 223 -8.40 72.22 23.10
C SER A 223 -7.13 71.48 22.66
N VAL A 224 -5.98 71.84 23.24
CA VAL A 224 -4.69 71.17 22.95
C VAL A 224 -4.69 69.73 23.46
N LEU A 225 -5.27 69.46 24.63
CA LEU A 225 -5.44 68.11 25.18
C LEU A 225 -6.31 67.24 24.27
N ASN A 226 -7.45 67.76 23.82
CA ASN A 226 -8.37 67.04 22.92
C ASN A 226 -7.72 66.77 21.56
N ARG A 227 -6.99 67.74 21.00
CA ARG A 227 -6.21 67.53 19.77
C ARG A 227 -5.15 66.45 19.96
N TYR A 228 -4.41 66.49 21.07
CA TYR A 228 -3.40 65.48 21.35
C TYR A 228 -3.99 64.09 21.59
N ARG A 229 -5.14 64.01 22.28
CA ARG A 229 -5.90 62.77 22.45
C ARG A 229 -6.29 62.18 21.09
N GLN A 230 -6.76 63.02 20.17
CA GLN A 230 -7.10 62.62 18.81
C GLN A 230 -5.87 62.12 18.03
N GLU A 231 -4.74 62.84 18.11
CA GLU A 231 -3.47 62.42 17.49
C GLU A 231 -3.01 61.03 17.98
N LEU A 232 -3.08 60.79 19.30
CA LEU A 232 -2.70 59.49 19.89
C LEU A 232 -3.66 58.37 19.49
N PHE A 233 -4.97 58.65 19.45
CA PHE A 233 -5.97 57.70 18.98
C PHE A 233 -5.70 57.31 17.52
N GLU A 234 -5.49 58.28 16.64
CA GLU A 234 -5.20 58.01 15.22
C GLU A 234 -3.92 57.20 15.04
N ALA A 235 -2.86 57.53 15.80
CA ALA A 235 -1.61 56.77 15.76
C ALA A 235 -1.78 55.32 16.23
N GLU A 236 -2.48 55.08 17.35
CA GLU A 236 -2.73 53.72 17.86
C GLU A 236 -3.69 52.94 16.95
N TYR A 237 -4.74 53.58 16.44
CA TYR A 237 -5.70 52.97 15.51
C TYR A 237 -5.00 52.53 14.22
N ASN A 238 -4.23 53.41 13.59
CA ASN A 238 -3.51 53.11 12.35
C ASN A 238 -2.50 51.97 12.55
N ARG A 239 -1.75 51.99 13.66
CA ARG A 239 -0.81 50.93 14.01
C ARG A 239 -1.51 49.59 14.27
N GLY A 240 -2.66 49.61 14.93
CA GLY A 240 -3.48 48.43 15.19
C GLY A 240 -4.07 47.87 13.90
N LYS A 241 -4.58 48.75 13.03
CA LYS A 241 -5.11 48.42 11.71
C LYS A 241 -4.06 47.76 10.83
N GLU A 242 -2.88 48.37 10.68
CA GLU A 242 -1.77 47.80 9.90
C GLU A 242 -1.41 46.41 10.39
N LYS A 243 -1.13 46.25 11.69
CA LYS A 243 -0.81 44.94 12.28
C LYS A 243 -1.89 43.89 12.05
N PHE A 244 -3.16 44.27 12.17
CA PHE A 244 -4.28 43.35 11.95
C PHE A 244 -4.37 42.94 10.49
N VAL A 245 -4.36 43.91 9.56
CA VAL A 245 -4.41 43.65 8.12
C VAL A 245 -3.23 42.77 7.70
N ASP A 246 -2.00 43.09 8.10
CA ASP A 246 -0.80 42.29 7.82
C ASP A 246 -0.96 40.84 8.34
N SER A 247 -1.50 40.67 9.55
CA SER A 247 -1.71 39.33 10.12
C SER A 247 -2.73 38.51 9.34
N ILE A 248 -3.77 39.17 8.81
CA ILE A 248 -4.81 38.53 8.00
C ILE A 248 -4.27 38.19 6.60
N GLU A 249 -3.51 39.08 5.97
CA GLU A 249 -2.87 38.83 4.68
C GLU A 249 -1.92 37.62 4.76
N LEU A 250 -1.09 37.57 5.80
CA LEU A 250 -0.20 36.43 6.05
C LEU A 250 -0.98 35.12 6.28
N ASN A 251 -2.06 35.17 7.07
CA ASN A 251 -2.92 34.00 7.30
C ASN A 251 -3.58 33.53 6.00
N ASN A 252 -4.20 34.44 5.25
CA ASN A 252 -4.90 34.11 4.01
C ASN A 252 -3.92 33.54 2.97
N TYR A 253 -2.73 34.12 2.83
CA TYR A 253 -1.69 33.57 1.98
C TYR A 253 -1.29 32.16 2.40
N ALA A 254 -1.05 31.92 3.69
CA ALA A 254 -0.68 30.59 4.20
C ALA A 254 -1.79 29.55 3.98
N VAL A 255 -3.05 29.92 4.23
CA VAL A 255 -4.23 29.06 4.01
C VAL A 255 -4.39 28.72 2.53
N LEU A 256 -4.34 29.72 1.65
CA LEU A 256 -4.42 29.50 0.20
C LEU A 256 -3.26 28.68 -0.32
N LYS A 257 -2.04 28.91 0.17
CA LYS A 257 -0.87 28.13 -0.18
C LYS A 257 -1.04 26.66 0.21
N ASN A 258 -1.44 26.37 1.45
CA ASN A 258 -1.61 24.99 1.92
C ASN A 258 -2.74 24.27 1.16
N TYR A 259 -3.86 24.95 0.92
CA TYR A 259 -4.95 24.41 0.11
C TYR A 259 -4.50 24.15 -1.33
N ASN A 260 -3.80 25.11 -1.94
CA ASN A 260 -3.27 24.97 -3.30
C ASN A 260 -2.25 23.85 -3.41
N ASP A 261 -1.34 23.70 -2.44
CA ASP A 261 -0.35 22.63 -2.39
C ASP A 261 -1.05 21.25 -2.33
N SER A 262 -2.12 21.12 -1.54
CA SER A 262 -2.94 19.90 -1.45
C SER A 262 -3.66 19.57 -2.77
N VAL A 263 -4.32 20.55 -3.38
CA VAL A 263 -4.98 20.39 -4.68
C VAL A 263 -3.95 20.04 -5.77
N MET A 264 -2.79 20.70 -5.77
CA MET A 264 -1.69 20.42 -6.69
C MET A 264 -1.20 18.97 -6.55
N GLN A 265 -1.07 18.46 -5.33
CA GLN A 265 -0.66 17.08 -5.11
C GLN A 265 -1.68 16.10 -5.70
N ALA A 266 -2.97 16.26 -5.36
CA ALA A 266 -4.03 15.39 -5.87
C ALA A 266 -4.15 15.41 -7.41
N VAL A 267 -3.99 16.58 -8.04
CA VAL A 267 -4.00 16.72 -9.50
C VAL A 267 -2.78 16.04 -10.13
N ASN A 268 -1.58 16.23 -9.57
CA ASN A 268 -0.37 15.59 -10.07
C ASN A 268 -0.41 14.06 -9.91
N ASP A 269 -0.96 13.54 -8.80
CA ASP A 269 -1.13 12.11 -8.56
C ASP A 269 -2.11 11.48 -9.57
N SER A 270 -3.18 12.20 -9.89
CA SER A 270 -4.16 11.80 -10.90
C SER A 270 -3.53 11.77 -12.30
N ILE A 271 -2.79 12.83 -12.67
CA ILE A 271 -2.07 12.92 -13.96
C ILE A 271 -1.03 11.81 -14.07
N PHE A 272 -0.23 11.57 -13.03
CA PHE A 272 0.76 10.49 -12.99
C PHE A 272 0.13 9.13 -13.28
N THR A 273 -1.00 8.85 -12.63
CA THR A 273 -1.72 7.59 -12.80
C THR A 273 -2.22 7.44 -14.24
N VAL A 274 -2.83 8.49 -14.80
CA VAL A 274 -3.31 8.48 -16.19
C VAL A 274 -2.17 8.28 -17.19
N ILE A 275 -1.08 9.03 -17.07
CA ILE A 275 0.10 8.89 -17.95
C ILE A 275 0.65 7.46 -17.88
N LYS A 276 0.73 6.87 -16.68
CA LYS A 276 1.22 5.51 -16.48
C LYS A 276 0.32 4.46 -17.13
N VAL A 277 -0.99 4.63 -17.06
CA VAL A 277 -1.96 3.74 -17.72
C VAL A 277 -1.84 3.87 -19.24
N LEU A 278 -1.78 5.10 -19.77
CA LEU A 278 -1.63 5.36 -21.19
C LEU A 278 -0.30 4.85 -21.76
N ALA A 279 0.81 5.02 -21.03
CA ALA A 279 2.12 4.52 -21.44
C ALA A 279 2.12 2.98 -21.54
N ARG A 280 1.52 2.28 -20.58
CA ARG A 280 1.37 0.81 -20.64
C ARG A 280 0.45 0.36 -21.78
N TYR A 281 -0.64 1.09 -22.02
CA TYR A 281 -1.55 0.80 -23.11
C TYR A 281 -0.86 0.98 -24.47
N ALA A 282 -0.07 2.05 -24.62
CA ALA A 282 0.69 2.31 -25.82
C ALA A 282 1.80 1.26 -26.06
N ASP A 283 2.52 0.85 -25.01
CA ASP A 283 3.51 -0.23 -25.08
C ASP A 283 2.85 -1.56 -25.49
N TYR A 284 1.67 -1.86 -24.94
CA TYR A 284 0.91 -3.05 -25.33
C TYR A 284 0.55 -3.06 -26.83
N ILE A 285 0.13 -1.92 -27.40
CA ILE A 285 -0.27 -1.81 -28.80
C ILE A 285 0.92 -1.78 -29.77
N ASP A 286 2.06 -1.18 -29.41
CA ASP A 286 3.24 -1.08 -30.31
C ASP A 286 4.04 -2.40 -30.43
N THR A 287 3.63 -3.47 -29.74
CA THR A 287 4.25 -4.79 -29.89
C THR A 287 3.68 -5.57 -31.08
N SER A 288 4.54 -5.96 -32.02
CA SER A 288 4.17 -6.78 -33.18
C SER A 288 4.49 -8.25 -32.94
N ARG A 289 3.46 -9.10 -32.90
CA ARG A 289 3.65 -10.55 -32.72
C ARG A 289 3.88 -11.24 -34.07
N ILE A 290 5.02 -11.90 -34.20
CA ILE A 290 5.37 -12.75 -35.34
C ILE A 290 5.35 -14.21 -34.90
N GLU A 291 4.68 -15.06 -35.67
CA GLU A 291 4.68 -16.51 -35.47
C GLU A 291 5.46 -17.20 -36.61
N ILE A 292 6.48 -17.97 -36.23
CA ILE A 292 7.30 -18.77 -37.15
C ILE A 292 7.00 -20.24 -36.90
N GLN A 293 6.57 -20.97 -37.92
CA GLN A 293 6.31 -22.41 -37.82
C GLN A 293 7.49 -23.22 -38.33
N ASN A 294 7.81 -24.33 -37.65
CA ASN A 294 8.80 -25.29 -38.15
C ASN A 294 8.17 -26.31 -39.11
N LEU A 295 8.98 -27.23 -39.69
CA LEU A 295 8.50 -28.27 -40.62
C LEU A 295 7.44 -29.23 -40.04
N TYR A 296 7.22 -29.21 -38.73
CA TYR A 296 6.19 -29.99 -38.04
C TYR A 296 5.01 -29.12 -37.54
N ASN A 297 4.88 -27.90 -38.06
CA ASN A 297 3.87 -26.91 -37.70
C ASN A 297 3.88 -26.52 -36.20
N GLU A 298 5.01 -26.66 -35.50
CA GLU A 298 5.15 -26.14 -34.14
C GLU A 298 5.44 -24.63 -34.21
N PRO A 299 4.58 -23.77 -33.62
CA PRO A 299 4.75 -22.33 -33.69
C PRO A 299 5.78 -21.83 -32.66
N TYR A 300 6.67 -20.95 -33.11
CA TYR A 300 7.53 -20.11 -32.29
C TYR A 300 7.06 -18.67 -32.39
N GLN A 301 6.71 -18.09 -31.25
CA GLN A 301 6.23 -16.71 -31.19
C GLN A 301 7.36 -15.79 -30.76
N ILE A 302 7.51 -14.70 -31.50
CA ILE A 302 8.49 -13.65 -31.30
C ILE A 302 7.73 -12.33 -31.26
N ASN A 303 7.99 -11.51 -30.24
CA ASN A 303 7.34 -10.21 -30.06
C ASN A 303 8.29 -9.10 -30.48
N LEU A 304 8.17 -8.57 -31.69
CA LEU A 304 8.99 -7.43 -32.08
C LEU A 304 8.53 -6.16 -31.34
N SER A 305 9.49 -5.49 -30.73
CA SER A 305 9.33 -4.24 -30.00
C SER A 305 10.54 -3.33 -30.23
N ASN A 306 10.35 -2.02 -30.11
CA ASN A 306 11.39 -1.02 -30.33
C ASN A 306 12.30 -0.80 -29.11
N LEU A 307 11.81 -1.08 -27.89
CA LEU A 307 12.50 -0.76 -26.64
C LEU A 307 13.56 -1.80 -26.25
N ASP A 308 13.33 -3.08 -26.57
CA ASP A 308 14.20 -4.17 -26.11
C ASP A 308 14.83 -4.96 -27.25
N LYS A 309 16.14 -4.80 -27.42
CA LYS A 309 16.97 -5.69 -28.25
C LYS A 309 17.25 -6.99 -27.50
N TYR A 310 16.32 -7.92 -27.60
CA TYR A 310 16.48 -9.24 -26.99
C TYR A 310 16.83 -10.32 -28.02
N TYR A 311 17.43 -11.39 -27.54
CA TYR A 311 17.78 -12.56 -28.33
C TYR A 311 16.91 -13.74 -27.90
N GLN A 312 16.25 -14.37 -28.86
CA GLN A 312 15.47 -15.58 -28.65
C GLN A 312 16.08 -16.72 -29.44
N ARG A 313 16.37 -17.82 -28.75
CA ARG A 313 16.81 -19.04 -29.42
C ARG A 313 15.60 -19.83 -29.86
N ILE A 314 15.52 -20.13 -31.15
CA ILE A 314 14.50 -21.02 -31.72
C ILE A 314 15.15 -22.29 -32.22
N TRP A 315 14.39 -23.38 -32.23
CA TRP A 315 14.82 -24.66 -32.75
C TRP A 315 14.06 -24.97 -34.04
N LEU A 316 14.77 -24.99 -35.15
CA LEU A 316 14.23 -25.50 -36.39
C LEU A 316 14.50 -26.99 -36.49
N LYS A 317 13.59 -27.71 -37.13
CA LYS A 317 13.76 -29.13 -37.44
C LYS A 317 14.09 -29.29 -38.91
N ASN A 318 15.03 -30.18 -39.23
CA ASN A 318 15.24 -30.63 -40.61
C ASN A 318 14.32 -31.83 -40.92
N GLU A 319 14.30 -32.29 -42.18
CA GLU A 319 13.50 -33.45 -42.60
C GLU A 319 13.87 -34.77 -41.88
N GLN A 320 15.09 -34.86 -41.35
CA GLN A 320 15.59 -36.00 -40.57
C GLN A 320 15.24 -35.91 -39.06
N ASN A 321 14.46 -34.89 -38.66
CA ASN A 321 14.06 -34.58 -37.28
C ASN A 321 15.20 -34.12 -36.35
N ASP A 322 16.36 -33.75 -36.90
CA ASP A 322 17.44 -33.11 -36.15
C ASP A 322 17.08 -31.66 -35.84
N SER A 323 17.54 -31.19 -34.68
CA SER A 323 17.31 -29.83 -34.22
C SER A 323 18.46 -28.91 -34.63
N LEU A 324 18.19 -27.96 -35.52
CA LEU A 324 19.04 -26.83 -35.80
C LEU A 324 18.67 -25.68 -34.86
N ARG A 325 19.65 -25.14 -34.14
CA ARG A 325 19.40 -23.99 -33.27
C ARG A 325 19.72 -22.69 -34.02
N LEU A 326 18.77 -21.76 -34.04
CA LEU A 326 18.94 -20.42 -34.55
C LEU A 326 18.79 -19.40 -33.42
N LEU A 327 19.57 -18.34 -33.50
CA LEU A 327 19.44 -17.17 -32.65
C LEU A 327 18.71 -16.08 -33.45
N VAL A 328 17.51 -15.74 -32.99
CA VAL A 328 16.72 -14.63 -33.51
C VAL A 328 16.96 -13.42 -32.62
N LYS A 329 17.39 -12.32 -33.20
CA LYS A 329 17.56 -11.05 -32.51
C LYS A 329 16.47 -10.10 -32.94
N ASN A 330 15.73 -9.55 -31.97
CA ASN A 330 14.88 -8.39 -32.19
C ASN A 330 15.80 -7.16 -32.38
N LEU A 331 15.70 -6.48 -33.52
CA LEU A 331 16.39 -5.22 -33.77
C LEU A 331 15.48 -4.02 -33.56
N ASP A 332 14.26 -4.08 -34.10
CA ASP A 332 13.18 -3.10 -33.97
C ASP A 332 11.82 -3.76 -34.30
N LYS A 333 10.72 -3.00 -34.23
CA LYS A 333 9.35 -3.51 -34.46
C LYS A 333 9.08 -4.13 -35.84
N ARG A 334 9.94 -3.89 -36.83
CA ARG A 334 9.81 -4.39 -38.21
C ARG A 334 11.00 -5.25 -38.66
N THR A 335 12.07 -5.29 -37.87
CA THR A 335 13.33 -5.90 -38.26
C THR A 335 13.76 -6.96 -37.27
N LEU A 336 13.94 -8.18 -37.78
CA LEU A 336 14.53 -9.29 -37.06
C LEU A 336 15.82 -9.73 -37.75
N GLN A 337 16.82 -10.13 -36.97
CA GLN A 337 18.06 -10.70 -37.48
C GLN A 337 18.14 -12.18 -37.10
N LEU A 338 18.34 -13.04 -38.09
CA LEU A 338 18.54 -14.48 -37.89
C LEU A 338 20.03 -14.81 -37.98
N THR A 339 20.54 -15.49 -36.97
CA THR A 339 21.93 -15.96 -36.91
C THR A 339 21.96 -17.44 -36.54
N ILE A 340 22.90 -18.18 -37.12
CA ILE A 340 23.12 -19.59 -36.77
C ILE A 340 23.92 -19.60 -35.46
N ASP A 341 23.51 -20.41 -34.48
CA ASP A 341 24.23 -20.48 -33.19
C ASP A 341 25.63 -21.08 -33.39
N ASP A 342 26.63 -20.57 -32.67
CA ASP A 342 28.06 -20.91 -32.84
C ASP A 342 28.38 -22.40 -32.62
N GLY A 343 27.45 -23.12 -31.98
CA GLY A 343 27.53 -24.57 -31.76
C GLY A 343 27.08 -25.45 -32.94
N VAL A 344 26.75 -24.86 -34.10
CA VAL A 344 26.25 -25.61 -35.26
C VAL A 344 27.31 -25.70 -36.36
N THR A 345 27.88 -26.89 -36.55
CA THR A 345 28.77 -27.21 -37.69
C THR A 345 28.05 -28.07 -38.72
N PHE A 346 27.99 -27.61 -39.98
CA PHE A 346 27.49 -28.39 -41.10
C PHE A 346 28.56 -29.37 -41.62
N SER A 347 28.51 -30.63 -41.20
CA SER A 347 29.32 -31.69 -41.80
C SER A 347 28.52 -32.36 -42.94
N ARG A 348 28.81 -31.99 -44.19
CA ARG A 348 28.33 -32.78 -45.34
C ARG A 348 29.13 -34.09 -45.39
N PHE A 349 28.54 -35.18 -44.93
CA PHE A 349 29.18 -36.49 -44.94
C PHE A 349 29.55 -36.89 -46.38
N LYS A 350 30.85 -37.12 -46.64
CA LYS A 350 31.29 -37.93 -47.77
C LYS A 350 31.33 -39.39 -47.30
N PRO A 351 30.75 -40.35 -48.05
CA PRO A 351 30.85 -41.75 -47.67
C PRO A 351 32.33 -42.15 -47.67
N LYS A 352 32.80 -42.59 -46.50
CA LYS A 352 34.15 -43.12 -46.29
C LYS A 352 33.97 -44.51 -45.71
N GLU A 353 34.46 -45.53 -46.41
CA GLU A 353 34.45 -46.90 -45.91
C GLU A 353 35.22 -46.96 -44.59
N THR A 354 34.53 -47.37 -43.53
CA THR A 354 35.15 -47.66 -42.23
C THR A 354 35.35 -49.16 -42.12
N LYS A 355 36.60 -49.59 -41.96
CA LYS A 355 36.93 -50.93 -41.46
C LYS A 355 36.23 -51.13 -40.11
N ASP A 356 35.45 -52.19 -40.01
CA ASP A 356 34.84 -52.63 -38.76
C ASP A 356 35.91 -52.82 -37.69
N PHE A 357 35.76 -52.12 -36.57
CA PHE A 357 36.51 -52.40 -35.36
C PHE A 357 35.86 -53.59 -34.66
N ASP A 358 36.61 -54.68 -34.56
CA ASP A 358 36.19 -55.86 -33.81
C ASP A 358 36.38 -55.65 -32.30
N PHE A 359 35.28 -55.34 -31.62
CA PHE A 359 35.22 -55.20 -30.15
C PHE A 359 35.22 -56.55 -29.40
N SER A 360 35.33 -57.70 -30.10
CA SER A 360 35.43 -59.02 -29.46
C SER A 360 36.62 -59.12 -28.50
N SER A 361 37.70 -58.37 -28.77
CA SER A 361 38.92 -58.33 -27.94
C SER A 361 38.79 -57.57 -26.61
N LEU A 362 37.77 -56.72 -26.47
CA LEU A 362 37.46 -55.98 -25.23
C LEU A 362 36.48 -56.75 -24.32
N ASN A 363 35.83 -57.79 -24.84
CA ASN A 363 34.98 -58.71 -24.08
C ASN A 363 35.79 -59.85 -23.41
N ARG A 364 36.98 -59.56 -22.89
CA ARG A 364 37.58 -60.48 -21.90
C ARG A 364 36.80 -60.35 -20.60
N HIS A 365 35.88 -61.27 -20.37
CA HIS A 365 35.37 -61.54 -19.02
C HIS A 365 36.59 -61.79 -18.12
N SER A 366 36.87 -60.88 -17.20
CA SER A 366 37.84 -61.11 -16.14
C SER A 366 37.28 -62.18 -15.20
N THR A 367 37.57 -63.44 -15.49
CA THR A 367 37.22 -64.60 -14.67
C THR A 367 38.14 -64.78 -13.45
N GLY A 368 38.99 -63.80 -13.14
CA GLY A 368 40.01 -63.90 -12.09
C GLY A 368 39.54 -63.63 -10.65
N LEU A 369 38.31 -63.14 -10.42
CA LEU A 369 37.83 -62.77 -9.08
C LEU A 369 36.38 -63.18 -8.79
N THR A 370 35.81 -64.12 -9.55
CA THR A 370 34.46 -64.64 -9.29
C THR A 370 34.41 -65.72 -8.20
N GLY A 371 35.57 -66.23 -7.77
CA GLY A 371 35.70 -67.24 -6.70
C GLY A 371 35.89 -66.69 -5.28
N VAL A 372 36.09 -65.38 -5.11
CA VAL A 372 36.17 -64.76 -3.77
C VAL A 372 34.77 -64.32 -3.37
N GLY A 373 34.13 -65.09 -2.48
CA GLY A 373 32.84 -64.70 -1.90
C GLY A 373 32.92 -63.30 -1.29
N LYS A 374 31.93 -62.44 -1.57
CA LYS A 374 31.88 -61.09 -0.95
C LYS A 374 31.82 -61.24 0.57
N GLN A 375 32.92 -60.96 1.27
CA GLN A 375 32.99 -61.07 2.74
C GLN A 375 32.08 -60.05 3.45
N TYR A 376 31.70 -58.96 2.77
CA TYR A 376 30.81 -57.92 3.28
C TYR A 376 29.78 -57.49 2.23
N GLU A 377 28.53 -57.35 2.64
CA GLU A 377 27.44 -56.76 1.86
C GLU A 377 27.16 -55.34 2.39
N VAL A 378 27.19 -54.34 1.49
CA VAL A 378 26.85 -52.96 1.83
C VAL A 378 25.33 -52.83 1.88
N GLN A 379 24.79 -52.54 3.05
CA GLN A 379 23.38 -52.30 3.27
C GLN A 379 23.14 -50.81 3.48
N THR A 380 22.06 -50.28 2.92
CA THR A 380 21.58 -48.90 3.18
C THR A 380 20.34 -48.95 4.05
N PRO A 381 20.46 -49.21 5.36
CA PRO A 381 19.30 -49.36 6.23
C PRO A 381 18.51 -48.06 6.35
N TRP A 382 19.18 -46.90 6.38
CA TRP A 382 18.53 -45.59 6.47
C TRP A 382 18.75 -44.77 5.20
N THR A 383 17.68 -44.18 4.72
CA THR A 383 17.67 -43.20 3.64
C THR A 383 17.13 -41.89 4.18
N LEU A 384 18.00 -40.87 4.24
CA LEU A 384 17.68 -39.53 4.68
C LEU A 384 17.51 -38.66 3.43
N THR A 385 16.35 -38.04 3.29
CA THR A 385 16.05 -37.13 2.19
C THR A 385 15.47 -35.85 2.75
N GLY A 386 15.83 -34.71 2.20
CA GLY A 386 15.24 -33.43 2.56
C GLY A 386 15.22 -32.47 1.39
N ASP A 387 14.23 -31.60 1.36
CA ASP A 387 14.16 -30.49 0.42
C ASP A 387 13.69 -29.22 1.12
N GLY A 388 14.50 -28.17 1.01
CA GLY A 388 14.16 -26.81 1.41
C GLY A 388 13.80 -25.98 0.19
N THR A 389 12.79 -25.14 0.28
CA THR A 389 12.42 -24.20 -0.78
C THR A 389 11.98 -22.88 -0.17
N ILE A 390 12.52 -21.79 -0.70
CA ILE A 390 12.10 -20.42 -0.40
C ILE A 390 11.77 -19.74 -1.72
N GLY A 391 10.57 -19.19 -1.84
CA GLY A 391 10.12 -18.65 -3.11
C GLY A 391 8.93 -17.73 -3.00
N PHE A 392 8.66 -17.03 -4.10
CA PHE A 392 7.46 -16.24 -4.25
C PHE A 392 6.34 -17.12 -4.79
N THR A 393 5.13 -16.90 -4.30
CA THR A 393 3.97 -17.72 -4.65
C THR A 393 2.77 -16.85 -4.95
N GLN A 394 2.09 -17.20 -6.03
CA GLN A 394 0.76 -16.70 -6.35
C GLN A 394 -0.23 -17.75 -5.88
N THR A 395 -1.12 -17.38 -4.96
CA THR A 395 -2.16 -18.27 -4.43
C THR A 395 -3.52 -17.84 -4.96
N TYR A 396 -4.37 -18.82 -5.26
CA TYR A 396 -5.80 -18.67 -5.51
C TYR A 396 -6.55 -19.52 -4.49
N LEU A 397 -7.56 -18.92 -3.85
CA LEU A 397 -8.38 -19.56 -2.82
C LEU A 397 -9.86 -19.45 -3.21
N ASN A 398 -10.60 -20.55 -3.08
CA ASN A 398 -12.05 -20.57 -3.20
C ASN A 398 -12.65 -21.35 -2.02
N ASN A 399 -13.66 -20.78 -1.37
CA ASN A 399 -14.29 -21.32 -0.15
C ASN A 399 -13.26 -21.80 0.90
N TRP A 400 -12.22 -21.02 1.20
CA TRP A 400 -11.12 -21.47 2.05
C TRP A 400 -11.25 -20.97 3.50
N LYS A 401 -11.56 -21.88 4.44
CA LYS A 401 -11.85 -21.51 5.84
C LYS A 401 -10.61 -21.31 6.71
N LYS A 402 -9.44 -21.83 6.31
CA LYS A 402 -8.17 -21.68 7.08
C LYS A 402 -7.58 -20.25 7.02
N GLY A 403 -8.20 -19.33 6.28
CA GLY A 403 -7.70 -17.96 6.08
C GLY A 403 -6.59 -17.87 5.01
N GLY A 404 -6.40 -16.66 4.47
CA GLY A 404 -5.46 -16.35 3.38
C GLY A 404 -6.13 -15.49 2.30
N GLN A 405 -5.33 -14.76 1.51
CA GLN A 405 -5.81 -13.95 0.39
C GLN A 405 -5.10 -14.34 -0.90
N SER A 406 -5.78 -14.17 -2.03
CA SER A 406 -5.22 -14.39 -3.35
C SER A 406 -4.22 -13.28 -3.70
N ALA A 407 -2.95 -13.46 -3.35
CA ALA A 407 -1.91 -12.45 -3.53
C ALA A 407 -0.52 -13.08 -3.75
N LEU A 408 0.44 -12.22 -4.12
CA LEU A 408 1.86 -12.57 -4.14
C LEU A 408 2.37 -12.69 -2.69
N SER A 409 2.99 -13.81 -2.37
CA SER A 409 3.42 -14.12 -1.01
C SER A 409 4.77 -14.83 -0.99
N LEU A 410 5.55 -14.62 0.07
CA LEU A 410 6.77 -15.37 0.35
C LEU A 410 6.39 -16.70 1.01
N LEU A 411 6.89 -17.83 0.50
CA LEU A 411 6.67 -19.16 1.05
C LEU A 411 7.99 -19.85 1.35
N ILE A 412 8.12 -20.37 2.57
CA ILE A 412 9.19 -21.25 3.02
C ILE A 412 8.60 -22.64 3.23
N VAL A 413 9.20 -23.64 2.59
CA VAL A 413 8.84 -25.06 2.72
C VAL A 413 10.08 -25.85 3.08
N LEU A 414 10.06 -26.54 4.21
CA LEU A 414 11.10 -27.48 4.61
C LEU A 414 10.45 -28.86 4.72
N LYS A 415 10.94 -29.83 3.94
CA LYS A 415 10.52 -31.22 4.02
C LYS A 415 11.72 -32.09 4.35
N GLY A 416 11.53 -33.04 5.26
CA GLY A 416 12.52 -34.04 5.62
C GLY A 416 11.87 -35.40 5.73
N ALA A 417 12.60 -36.45 5.36
CA ALA A 417 12.19 -37.82 5.58
C ALA A 417 13.38 -38.69 6.00
N ALA A 418 13.11 -39.59 6.95
CA ALA A 418 14.04 -40.58 7.43
C ALA A 418 13.37 -41.95 7.34
N ASN A 419 13.75 -42.70 6.31
CA ASN A 419 13.14 -43.99 6.00
C ASN A 419 14.13 -45.11 6.28
N TYR A 420 13.76 -45.99 7.21
CA TYR A 420 14.44 -47.23 7.50
C TYR A 420 13.81 -48.39 6.74
N SER A 421 14.64 -49.19 6.08
CA SER A 421 14.24 -50.48 5.53
C SER A 421 15.26 -51.53 5.94
N ARG A 422 14.79 -52.58 6.61
CA ARG A 422 15.63 -53.76 6.87
C ARG A 422 15.99 -54.41 5.53
N ALA A 423 17.18 -55.03 5.46
CA ALA A 423 17.70 -55.64 4.24
C ALA A 423 16.79 -56.75 3.66
N ASP A 424 16.07 -57.47 4.52
CA ASP A 424 15.09 -58.49 4.10
C ASP A 424 13.74 -57.89 3.63
N GLY A 425 13.57 -56.57 3.71
CA GLY A 425 12.35 -55.86 3.35
C GLY A 425 11.16 -56.13 4.28
N LYS A 426 11.36 -56.86 5.39
CA LYS A 426 10.29 -57.31 6.30
C LYS A 426 9.87 -56.23 7.30
N VAL A 427 10.77 -55.29 7.61
CA VAL A 427 10.50 -54.19 8.53
C VAL A 427 10.81 -52.88 7.84
N LYS A 428 9.85 -51.96 7.90
CA LYS A 428 9.97 -50.60 7.39
C LYS A 428 9.57 -49.61 8.48
N TRP A 429 10.31 -48.52 8.60
CA TRP A 429 9.96 -47.42 9.48
C TRP A 429 10.18 -46.11 8.73
N GLU A 430 9.09 -45.45 8.37
CA GLU A 430 9.08 -44.27 7.53
C GLU A 430 8.70 -43.06 8.36
N ASN A 431 9.58 -42.07 8.40
CA ASN A 431 9.34 -40.82 9.13
C ASN A 431 9.40 -39.68 8.14
N SER A 432 8.46 -38.74 8.21
CA SER A 432 8.48 -37.52 7.41
C SER A 432 8.02 -36.34 8.24
N ALA A 433 8.65 -35.19 8.02
CA ALA A 433 8.30 -33.92 8.64
C ALA A 433 8.21 -32.85 7.55
N GLU A 434 7.21 -31.99 7.65
CA GLU A 434 7.00 -30.85 6.76
C GLU A 434 6.71 -29.61 7.60
N ILE A 435 7.48 -28.55 7.36
CA ILE A 435 7.22 -27.20 7.86
C ILE A 435 6.91 -26.33 6.65
N ARG A 436 5.81 -25.58 6.72
CA ARG A 436 5.41 -24.61 5.72
C ARG A 436 5.06 -23.31 6.43
N ASN A 437 5.64 -22.22 5.97
CA ASN A 437 5.36 -20.90 6.51
C ASN A 437 5.31 -19.88 5.37
N GLY A 438 4.19 -19.18 5.23
CA GLY A 438 3.91 -18.26 4.16
C GLY A 438 3.40 -16.92 4.67
N TRP A 439 3.93 -15.84 4.12
CA TRP A 439 3.60 -14.45 4.48
C TRP A 439 3.27 -13.66 3.22
N LEU A 440 2.19 -12.89 3.26
CA LEU A 440 1.73 -12.05 2.16
C LEU A 440 1.53 -10.63 2.65
N ARG A 441 1.64 -9.64 1.76
CA ARG A 441 1.14 -8.29 2.00
C ARG A 441 0.16 -7.95 0.89
N PRO A 442 -1.14 -7.72 1.17
CA PRO A 442 -2.09 -7.32 0.13
C PRO A 442 -1.68 -5.96 -0.44
N GLY A 443 -2.09 -5.59 -1.65
CA GLY A 443 -1.89 -4.22 -2.15
C GLY A 443 -2.83 -3.22 -1.45
N GLY A 444 -2.41 -1.96 -1.29
CA GLY A 444 -3.22 -0.86 -0.74
C GLY A 444 -2.58 -0.12 0.44
N ASP A 445 -3.10 1.07 0.75
CA ASP A 445 -2.54 1.97 1.79
C ASP A 445 -2.71 1.42 3.22
N GLU A 446 -3.68 0.53 3.45
CA GLU A 446 -3.92 -0.19 4.71
C GLU A 446 -3.32 -1.61 4.73
N SER A 447 -2.34 -1.88 3.87
CA SER A 447 -1.78 -3.23 3.71
C SER A 447 -0.88 -3.65 4.87
N GLU A 448 -1.38 -4.56 5.70
CA GLU A 448 -0.61 -5.23 6.75
C GLU A 448 0.05 -6.52 6.24
N LEU A 449 1.12 -6.96 6.89
CA LEU A 449 1.73 -8.27 6.63
C LEU A 449 0.86 -9.37 7.25
N GLN A 450 0.32 -10.24 6.41
CA GLN A 450 -0.62 -11.28 6.80
C GLN A 450 0.00 -12.68 6.65
N LYS A 451 -0.32 -13.55 7.60
CA LYS A 451 0.00 -14.98 7.52
C LYS A 451 -0.85 -15.66 6.43
N ASN A 452 -0.22 -16.25 5.43
CA ASN A 452 -0.89 -16.93 4.31
C ASN A 452 -0.88 -18.47 4.43
N ASP A 453 0.17 -19.03 5.02
CA ASP A 453 0.32 -20.47 5.20
C ASP A 453 1.13 -20.75 6.48
N ASP A 454 0.71 -21.75 7.25
CA ASP A 454 1.36 -22.15 8.48
C ASP A 454 0.97 -23.60 8.78
N LYS A 455 1.90 -24.51 8.54
CA LYS A 455 1.68 -25.95 8.71
C LYS A 455 2.94 -26.60 9.24
N PHE A 456 2.78 -27.37 10.31
CA PHE A 456 3.71 -28.37 10.77
C PHE A 456 3.04 -29.72 10.67
N GLU A 457 3.62 -30.65 9.91
CA GLU A 457 3.15 -32.02 9.84
C GLU A 457 4.29 -32.99 10.13
N LEU A 458 4.05 -33.93 11.04
CA LEU A 458 4.97 -35.02 11.37
C LEU A 458 4.22 -36.34 11.19
N THR A 459 4.80 -37.25 10.41
CA THR A 459 4.26 -38.60 10.20
C THR A 459 5.33 -39.63 10.53
N SER A 460 4.99 -40.62 11.34
CA SER A 460 5.82 -41.78 11.64
C SER A 460 4.99 -43.04 11.41
N ARG A 461 5.42 -43.87 10.46
CA ARG A 461 4.75 -45.12 10.08
C ARG A 461 5.70 -46.29 10.28
N PHE A 462 5.31 -47.21 11.15
CA PHE A 462 6.03 -48.45 11.39
C PHE A 462 5.26 -49.62 10.75
N GLY A 463 5.94 -50.42 9.93
CA GLY A 463 5.32 -51.51 9.17
C GLY A 463 6.11 -52.81 9.22
N ILE A 464 5.39 -53.93 9.42
CA ILE A 464 5.91 -55.30 9.35
C ILE A 464 5.24 -56.03 8.19
N SER A 465 6.02 -56.72 7.38
CA SER A 465 5.52 -57.48 6.22
C SER A 465 4.46 -58.49 6.65
N ALA A 466 3.28 -58.40 6.03
CA ALA A 466 2.18 -59.34 6.19
C ALA A 466 2.28 -60.43 5.11
N PHE A 467 1.76 -60.16 3.91
CA PHE A 467 1.77 -61.08 2.77
C PHE A 467 2.05 -60.32 1.46
N LYS A 468 2.86 -60.91 0.58
CA LYS A 468 3.26 -60.32 -0.71
C LYS A 468 3.85 -58.90 -0.56
N LYS A 469 3.04 -57.87 -0.84
CA LYS A 469 3.41 -56.45 -0.83
C LYS A 469 2.63 -55.64 0.22
N TRP A 470 1.94 -56.34 1.12
CA TRP A 470 1.17 -55.78 2.22
C TRP A 470 1.98 -55.79 3.52
N TYR A 471 1.81 -54.74 4.32
CA TYR A 471 2.45 -54.56 5.61
C TYR A 471 1.41 -54.24 6.68
N TYR A 472 1.42 -54.97 7.80
CA TYR A 472 0.74 -54.52 9.01
C TYR A 472 1.43 -53.26 9.50
N SER A 473 0.70 -52.15 9.53
CA SER A 473 1.30 -50.84 9.76
C SER A 473 0.55 -50.06 10.83
N ALA A 474 1.32 -49.41 11.69
CA ALA A 474 0.86 -48.42 12.64
C ALA A 474 1.40 -47.05 12.21
N GLU A 475 0.54 -46.04 12.15
CA GLU A 475 0.94 -44.68 11.80
C GLU A 475 0.49 -43.69 12.87
N PHE A 476 1.41 -42.81 13.23
CA PHE A 476 1.16 -41.59 13.98
C PHE A 476 1.33 -40.40 13.02
N ASN A 477 0.29 -39.59 12.86
CA ASN A 477 0.32 -38.36 12.08
C ASN A 477 -0.12 -37.19 12.97
N TYR A 478 0.69 -36.14 13.02
CA TYR A 478 0.48 -34.96 13.85
C TYR A 478 0.57 -33.70 12.99
N GLU A 479 -0.48 -32.90 12.97
CA GLU A 479 -0.59 -31.64 12.22
C GLU A 479 -0.90 -30.48 13.17
N THR A 480 -0.13 -29.39 13.10
CA THR A 480 -0.40 -28.16 13.85
C THR A 480 0.14 -26.91 13.15
N GLN A 481 0.03 -25.76 13.80
CA GLN A 481 0.49 -24.45 13.34
C GLN A 481 1.41 -23.81 14.40
N PHE A 482 2.32 -22.92 14.00
CA PHE A 482 3.27 -22.27 14.93
C PHE A 482 2.89 -20.85 15.31
N PHE A 483 2.53 -20.03 14.32
CA PHE A 483 2.37 -18.59 14.49
C PHE A 483 0.92 -18.22 14.74
N ARG A 484 0.70 -17.09 15.43
CA ARG A 484 -0.65 -16.55 15.58
C ARG A 484 -1.17 -16.07 14.24
N GLY A 485 -2.39 -16.47 13.90
CA GLY A 485 -3.16 -15.89 12.78
C GLY A 485 -4.24 -14.98 13.34
N TYR A 486 -4.52 -13.88 12.64
CA TYR A 486 -5.50 -12.86 13.04
C TYR A 486 -6.59 -12.74 11.99
N LYS A 487 -7.73 -12.18 12.39
CA LYS A 487 -8.73 -11.68 11.44
C LYS A 487 -8.23 -10.34 10.91
N TYR A 488 -7.98 -10.24 9.61
CA TYR A 488 -7.49 -9.01 8.96
C TYR A 488 -8.64 -8.24 8.29
N PRO A 489 -8.57 -6.89 8.22
CA PRO A 489 -7.54 -6.02 8.80
C PRO A 489 -7.57 -6.05 10.34
N THR A 490 -6.40 -5.90 10.97
CA THR A 490 -6.29 -5.98 12.44
C THR A 490 -6.92 -4.72 13.04
N SER A 491 -7.95 -4.86 13.88
CA SER A 491 -8.55 -3.72 14.61
C SER A 491 -7.68 -3.34 15.83
N ASP A 492 -8.05 -2.28 16.54
CA ASP A 492 -7.41 -1.85 17.80
C ASP A 492 -7.30 -3.00 18.85
N TYR A 493 -8.16 -4.03 18.73
CA TYR A 493 -8.11 -5.25 19.51
C TYR A 493 -7.86 -6.46 18.59
N PRO A 494 -6.63 -6.98 18.52
CA PRO A 494 -6.30 -8.08 17.62
C PRO A 494 -7.04 -9.35 18.05
N ASP A 495 -7.95 -9.84 17.18
CA ASP A 495 -8.68 -11.11 17.38
C ASP A 495 -7.88 -12.29 16.79
N PRO A 496 -7.18 -13.09 17.61
CA PRO A 496 -6.45 -14.26 17.12
C PRO A 496 -7.42 -15.39 16.73
N ILE A 497 -7.31 -15.89 15.50
CA ILE A 497 -8.07 -17.02 14.98
C ILE A 497 -7.32 -18.36 15.09
N SER A 498 -5.99 -18.31 15.20
CA SER A 498 -5.12 -19.50 15.35
C SER A 498 -3.87 -19.15 16.15
N ALA A 499 -3.26 -20.13 16.81
CA ALA A 499 -2.00 -20.00 17.55
C ALA A 499 -1.28 -21.35 17.65
N PHE A 500 -0.12 -21.36 18.31
CA PHE A 500 0.64 -22.58 18.54
C PHE A 500 -0.20 -23.66 19.24
N MET A 501 -0.37 -24.82 18.57
CA MET A 501 -1.21 -25.94 19.00
C MET A 501 -2.71 -25.61 19.16
N ALA A 502 -3.21 -24.68 18.35
CA ALA A 502 -4.61 -24.28 18.32
C ALA A 502 -5.09 -24.12 16.85
N PRO A 503 -5.50 -25.22 16.19
CA PRO A 503 -5.61 -26.59 16.70
C PRO A 503 -4.36 -27.45 16.44
N ALA A 504 -4.23 -28.53 17.20
CA ALA A 504 -3.35 -29.66 16.93
C ALA A 504 -4.20 -30.90 16.63
N LYS A 505 -4.08 -31.44 15.41
CA LYS A 505 -4.76 -32.65 14.94
C LYS A 505 -3.80 -33.83 15.03
N THR A 506 -4.21 -34.90 15.70
CA THR A 506 -3.41 -36.13 15.87
C THR A 506 -4.21 -37.31 15.35
N PHE A 507 -3.61 -38.12 14.49
CA PHE A 507 -4.18 -39.37 14.01
C PHE A 507 -3.31 -40.54 14.45
N LEU A 508 -3.92 -41.50 15.14
CA LEU A 508 -3.35 -42.81 15.43
C LEU A 508 -4.08 -43.84 14.56
N LYS A 509 -3.36 -44.47 13.64
CA LYS A 509 -3.92 -45.35 12.62
C LYS A 509 -3.31 -46.74 12.73
N LEU A 510 -4.13 -47.78 12.70
CA LEU A 510 -3.71 -49.17 12.67
C LEU A 510 -4.37 -49.87 11.48
N GLY A 511 -3.56 -50.45 10.60
CA GLY A 511 -4.08 -51.00 9.35
C GLY A 511 -3.09 -51.74 8.48
N LEU A 512 -3.43 -51.79 7.19
CA LEU A 512 -2.69 -52.49 6.15
C LEU A 512 -2.16 -51.49 5.11
N ASP A 513 -0.86 -51.53 4.85
CA ASP A 513 -0.17 -50.69 3.87
C ASP A 513 0.27 -51.54 2.67
N TYR A 514 -0.31 -51.26 1.51
CA TYR A 514 0.01 -51.91 0.24
C TYR A 514 1.04 -51.09 -0.53
N LYS A 515 2.23 -51.68 -0.72
CA LYS A 515 3.38 -51.05 -1.40
C LYS A 515 3.91 -51.95 -2.51
N PRO A 516 3.28 -51.95 -3.70
CA PRO A 516 3.71 -52.78 -4.82
C PRO A 516 5.09 -52.35 -5.37
N ASN A 517 5.36 -51.04 -5.37
CA ASN A 517 6.61 -50.43 -5.80
C ASN A 517 7.01 -49.27 -4.86
N LYS A 518 8.03 -48.49 -5.22
CA LYS A 518 8.47 -47.33 -4.43
C LYS A 518 7.65 -46.05 -4.69
N GLU A 519 6.81 -46.07 -5.73
CA GLU A 519 6.06 -44.91 -6.22
C GLU A 519 4.65 -44.83 -5.60
N PHE A 520 4.06 -45.97 -5.25
CA PHE A 520 2.68 -46.08 -4.77
C PHE A 520 2.60 -46.70 -3.37
N SER A 521 1.80 -46.10 -2.50
CA SER A 521 1.40 -46.62 -1.20
C SER A 521 -0.10 -46.38 -1.01
N LEU A 522 -0.81 -47.44 -0.63
CA LEU A 522 -2.21 -47.40 -0.20
C LEU A 522 -2.28 -47.92 1.23
N PHE A 523 -2.58 -47.04 2.18
CA PHE A 523 -2.74 -47.39 3.58
C PHE A 523 -4.21 -47.36 3.97
N LEU A 524 -4.75 -48.52 4.33
CA LEU A 524 -6.12 -48.70 4.78
C LEU A 524 -6.12 -49.00 6.27
N SER A 525 -6.69 -48.08 7.04
CA SER A 525 -6.73 -48.14 8.50
C SER A 525 -8.19 -48.23 8.97
N PRO A 526 -8.71 -49.45 9.23
CA PRO A 526 -10.03 -49.62 9.82
C PRO A 526 -10.07 -49.18 11.29
N LEU A 527 -8.92 -49.00 11.95
CA LEU A 527 -8.83 -48.54 13.33
C LEU A 527 -8.04 -47.24 13.36
N THR A 528 -8.77 -46.13 13.24
CA THR A 528 -8.19 -44.79 13.32
C THR A 528 -8.79 -44.03 14.49
N VAL A 529 -7.96 -43.33 15.25
CA VAL A 529 -8.39 -42.35 16.26
C VAL A 529 -7.87 -40.99 15.81
N LYS A 530 -8.79 -40.08 15.48
CA LYS A 530 -8.53 -38.66 15.23
C LYS A 530 -8.76 -37.91 16.52
N ASN A 531 -7.79 -37.13 16.98
CA ASN A 531 -7.91 -36.28 18.16
C ASN A 531 -7.60 -34.84 17.76
N VAL A 532 -8.50 -33.92 18.06
CA VAL A 532 -8.31 -32.48 17.84
C VAL A 532 -8.17 -31.82 19.20
N TYR A 533 -7.09 -31.06 19.40
CA TYR A 533 -6.76 -30.39 20.65
C TYR A 533 -6.50 -28.91 20.42
N VAL A 534 -7.04 -28.05 21.29
CA VAL A 534 -6.78 -26.61 21.32
C VAL A 534 -6.12 -26.27 22.65
N ARG A 535 -4.85 -25.82 22.58
CA ARG A 535 -4.05 -25.52 23.77
C ARG A 535 -4.57 -24.30 24.55
N ASP A 536 -4.90 -23.23 23.85
CA ASP A 536 -5.27 -21.93 24.41
C ASP A 536 -6.72 -21.56 24.06
N THR A 537 -7.65 -22.03 24.90
CA THR A 537 -9.09 -21.76 24.77
C THR A 537 -9.51 -20.41 25.33
N SER A 538 -8.58 -19.65 25.94
CA SER A 538 -8.88 -18.30 26.44
C SER A 538 -8.77 -17.24 25.35
N LEU A 539 -7.84 -17.43 24.42
CA LEU A 539 -7.64 -16.53 23.27
C LEU A 539 -8.33 -17.04 22.01
N ILE A 540 -8.50 -18.36 21.87
CA ILE A 540 -9.05 -18.97 20.66
C ILE A 540 -10.33 -19.71 21.02
N ASP A 541 -11.40 -19.29 20.37
CA ASP A 541 -12.68 -19.97 20.41
C ASP A 541 -12.56 -21.39 19.83
N GLN A 542 -12.65 -22.39 20.72
CA GLN A 542 -12.52 -23.79 20.37
C GLN A 542 -13.74 -24.36 19.62
N THR A 543 -14.89 -23.70 19.70
CA THR A 543 -16.12 -24.14 19.00
C THR A 543 -15.96 -24.08 17.49
N LYS A 544 -15.10 -23.19 16.98
CA LYS A 544 -14.70 -23.10 15.57
C LYS A 544 -14.00 -24.35 15.04
N TYR A 545 -13.49 -25.20 15.93
CA TYR A 545 -12.84 -26.47 15.62
C TYR A 545 -13.68 -27.67 16.05
N SER A 546 -14.99 -27.48 16.25
CA SER A 546 -15.94 -28.52 16.66
C SER A 546 -15.66 -29.11 18.04
N ILE A 547 -15.09 -28.29 18.94
CA ILE A 547 -14.87 -28.63 20.36
C ILE A 547 -15.89 -27.88 21.21
N ASP A 548 -16.57 -28.58 22.12
CA ASP A 548 -17.51 -27.96 23.06
C ASP A 548 -16.83 -26.88 23.93
N GLU A 549 -17.58 -25.85 24.33
CA GLU A 549 -17.09 -24.68 25.09
C GLU A 549 -16.43 -25.04 26.43
N ASP A 550 -16.77 -26.19 27.03
CA ASP A 550 -16.22 -26.68 28.29
C ASP A 550 -15.01 -27.62 28.11
N ARG A 551 -14.59 -27.89 26.85
CA ARG A 551 -13.55 -28.87 26.52
C ARG A 551 -12.39 -28.26 25.74
N LYS A 552 -11.23 -28.92 25.85
CA LYS A 552 -10.00 -28.57 25.10
C LYS A 552 -9.64 -29.58 24.01
N SER A 553 -10.28 -30.75 24.03
CA SER A 553 -10.07 -31.80 23.03
C SER A 553 -11.29 -32.65 22.86
N PHE A 554 -11.42 -33.22 21.67
CA PHE A 554 -12.30 -34.35 21.40
C PHE A 554 -11.57 -35.38 20.55
N TRP A 555 -12.06 -36.61 20.59
CA TRP A 555 -11.55 -37.72 19.79
C TRP A 555 -12.68 -38.39 19.02
N GLU A 556 -12.37 -38.83 17.80
CA GLU A 556 -13.27 -39.48 16.86
C GLU A 556 -12.65 -40.82 16.42
N PRO A 557 -13.31 -41.95 16.67
CA PRO A 557 -12.92 -43.22 16.07
C PRO A 557 -13.44 -43.28 14.63
N GLY A 558 -12.66 -43.86 13.72
CA GLY A 558 -13.06 -43.93 12.33
C GLY A 558 -12.23 -44.84 11.45
N LEU A 559 -12.65 -44.88 10.19
CA LEU A 559 -11.93 -45.50 9.08
C LEU A 559 -11.11 -44.44 8.37
N ASN A 560 -9.88 -44.77 8.00
CA ASN A 560 -9.03 -43.90 7.21
C ASN A 560 -8.44 -44.62 6.00
N ALA A 561 -8.37 -43.93 4.87
CA ALA A 561 -7.67 -44.39 3.66
C ALA A 561 -6.70 -43.32 3.17
N ASP A 562 -5.41 -43.64 3.12
CA ASP A 562 -4.38 -42.77 2.55
C ASP A 562 -3.82 -43.38 1.27
N VAL A 563 -3.87 -42.61 0.18
CA VAL A 563 -3.23 -42.94 -1.09
C VAL A 563 -2.10 -41.97 -1.32
N THR A 564 -0.89 -42.48 -1.47
CA THR A 564 0.28 -41.68 -1.87
C THR A 564 0.82 -42.23 -3.17
N PHE A 565 0.94 -41.37 -4.18
CA PHE A 565 1.56 -41.72 -5.44
C PHE A 565 2.57 -40.65 -5.83
N LYS A 566 3.82 -41.07 -6.06
CA LYS A 566 4.93 -40.21 -6.46
C LYS A 566 5.62 -40.80 -7.67
N LYS A 567 5.59 -40.08 -8.79
CA LYS A 567 6.18 -40.51 -10.05
C LYS A 567 7.11 -39.44 -10.62
N GLU A 568 8.32 -39.85 -10.95
CA GLU A 568 9.25 -39.05 -11.73
C GLU A 568 8.85 -39.19 -13.21
N ILE A 569 8.21 -38.16 -13.76
CA ILE A 569 7.76 -38.16 -15.16
C ILE A 569 8.97 -37.98 -16.08
N THR A 570 9.90 -37.11 -15.67
CA THR A 570 11.19 -36.84 -16.32
C THR A 570 12.17 -36.45 -15.22
N LYS A 571 13.49 -36.46 -15.49
CA LYS A 571 14.53 -36.07 -14.53
C LYS A 571 14.28 -34.72 -13.84
N ASP A 572 13.57 -33.83 -14.52
CA ASP A 572 13.27 -32.48 -14.05
C ASP A 572 11.82 -32.31 -13.57
N ILE A 573 10.92 -33.27 -13.81
CA ILE A 573 9.49 -33.13 -13.48
C ILE A 573 9.04 -34.32 -12.62
N THR A 574 8.64 -34.02 -11.39
CA THR A 574 8.07 -35.01 -10.45
C THR A 574 6.61 -34.64 -10.15
N TYR A 575 5.74 -35.64 -10.20
CA TYR A 575 4.35 -35.53 -9.77
C TYR A 575 4.15 -36.31 -8.47
N GLU A 576 3.50 -35.69 -7.50
CA GLU A 576 3.16 -36.28 -6.21
C GLU A 576 1.69 -35.98 -5.90
N THR A 577 0.90 -37.02 -5.61
CA THR A 577 -0.48 -36.88 -5.13
C THR A 577 -0.63 -37.60 -3.81
N LYS A 578 -1.30 -36.94 -2.86
CA LYS A 578 -1.68 -37.47 -1.57
C LYS A 578 -3.17 -37.27 -1.40
N TYR A 579 -3.89 -38.37 -1.31
CA TYR A 579 -5.32 -38.38 -1.00
C TYR A 579 -5.48 -39.02 0.37
N LYS A 580 -6.11 -38.31 1.31
CA LYS A 580 -6.45 -38.80 2.64
C LYS A 580 -7.95 -38.68 2.82
N MET A 581 -8.56 -39.72 3.33
CA MET A 581 -9.99 -39.79 3.58
C MET A 581 -10.22 -40.34 4.98
N PHE A 582 -11.10 -39.71 5.73
CA PHE A 582 -11.51 -40.15 7.05
C PHE A 582 -13.04 -40.19 7.15
N ILE A 583 -13.56 -41.29 7.71
CA ILE A 583 -14.99 -41.50 7.98
C ILE A 583 -15.14 -41.74 9.47
N ASN A 584 -15.92 -40.89 10.16
CA ASN A 584 -16.20 -41.07 11.58
C ASN A 584 -17.20 -42.23 11.78
N TYR A 585 -16.89 -43.21 12.64
CA TYR A 585 -17.79 -44.33 12.94
C TYR A 585 -19.03 -43.96 13.75
N GLN A 586 -19.00 -42.85 14.47
CA GLN A 586 -20.15 -42.35 15.21
C GLN A 586 -21.20 -41.77 14.26
N GLN A 587 -20.79 -41.21 13.12
CA GLN A 587 -21.66 -40.55 12.14
C GLN A 587 -21.20 -40.80 10.68
N PRO A 588 -21.24 -42.04 10.18
CA PRO A 588 -20.55 -42.45 8.95
C PRO A 588 -21.07 -41.83 7.64
N PHE A 589 -22.27 -41.25 7.64
CA PHE A 589 -22.87 -40.58 6.47
C PHE A 589 -23.00 -39.06 6.61
N GLN A 590 -22.59 -38.50 7.75
CA GLN A 590 -22.72 -37.07 8.05
C GLN A 590 -21.37 -36.42 8.36
N LYS A 591 -20.33 -37.22 8.65
CA LYS A 591 -18.98 -36.75 9.00
C LYS A 591 -17.94 -37.44 8.13
N PHE A 592 -17.78 -36.89 6.93
CA PHE A 592 -16.83 -37.35 5.93
C PHE A 592 -15.78 -36.27 5.64
N ASP A 593 -14.51 -36.62 5.84
CA ASP A 593 -13.39 -35.73 5.61
C ASP A 593 -12.57 -36.23 4.41
N VAL A 594 -12.32 -35.35 3.45
CA VAL A 594 -11.42 -35.59 2.31
C VAL A 594 -10.38 -34.50 2.24
N ASN A 595 -9.14 -34.91 2.09
CA ASN A 595 -8.01 -34.03 1.86
C ASN A 595 -7.19 -34.56 0.69
N TRP A 596 -7.17 -33.82 -0.42
CA TRP A 596 -6.49 -34.22 -1.65
C TRP A 596 -5.49 -33.14 -2.08
N GLU A 597 -4.21 -33.46 -1.95
CA GLU A 597 -3.08 -32.62 -2.37
C GLU A 597 -2.43 -33.20 -3.63
N ASN A 598 -2.33 -32.39 -4.69
CA ASN A 598 -1.60 -32.69 -5.92
C ASN A 598 -0.47 -31.69 -6.07
N LEU A 599 0.75 -32.17 -6.32
CA LEU A 599 1.96 -31.37 -6.39
C LEU A 599 2.79 -31.77 -7.60
N VAL A 600 2.98 -30.83 -8.52
CA VAL A 600 3.95 -30.93 -9.61
C VAL A 600 5.18 -30.12 -9.20
N LYS A 601 6.34 -30.78 -9.11
CA LYS A 601 7.64 -30.13 -8.90
C LYS A 601 8.41 -30.16 -10.21
N MET A 602 8.82 -28.98 -10.70
CA MET A 602 9.63 -28.81 -11.89
C MET A 602 10.97 -28.17 -11.52
N LYS A 603 12.07 -28.83 -11.85
CA LYS A 603 13.43 -28.30 -11.71
C LYS A 603 13.72 -27.43 -12.94
N LEU A 604 13.84 -26.12 -12.74
CA LEU A 604 14.15 -25.18 -13.82
C LEU A 604 15.67 -25.11 -14.04
N ASN A 605 16.44 -25.08 -12.96
CA ASN A 605 17.90 -25.22 -12.97
C ASN A 605 18.38 -25.87 -11.65
N ASP A 606 19.69 -25.90 -11.38
CA ASP A 606 20.25 -26.53 -10.19
C ASP A 606 19.87 -25.86 -8.87
N TYR A 607 19.42 -24.60 -8.89
CA TYR A 607 19.11 -23.79 -7.71
C TYR A 607 17.65 -23.34 -7.64
N ILE A 608 16.91 -23.35 -8.74
CA ILE A 608 15.56 -22.81 -8.89
C ILE A 608 14.59 -23.93 -9.27
N ASN A 609 13.51 -24.03 -8.50
CA ASN A 609 12.38 -24.89 -8.82
C ASN A 609 11.10 -24.09 -9.00
N MET A 610 10.16 -24.70 -9.72
CA MET A 610 8.77 -24.29 -9.78
C MET A 610 7.92 -25.40 -9.15
N ARG A 611 6.92 -25.01 -8.36
CA ARG A 611 5.95 -25.92 -7.74
C ARG A 611 4.55 -25.46 -8.07
N VAL A 612 3.75 -26.37 -8.59
CA VAL A 612 2.32 -26.15 -8.78
C VAL A 612 1.60 -27.09 -7.83
N MET A 613 0.83 -26.54 -6.90
CA MET A 613 0.01 -27.31 -5.97
C MET A 613 -1.47 -27.02 -6.19
N ILE A 614 -2.27 -28.08 -6.20
CA ILE A 614 -3.72 -28.04 -6.11
C ILE A 614 -4.12 -28.82 -4.85
N HIS A 615 -4.77 -28.14 -3.93
CA HIS A 615 -5.22 -28.69 -2.65
C HIS A 615 -6.72 -28.54 -2.54
N MET A 616 -7.41 -29.67 -2.43
CA MET A 616 -8.84 -29.76 -2.19
C MET A 616 -9.10 -30.31 -0.80
N ILE A 617 -9.98 -29.64 -0.06
CA ILE A 617 -10.46 -30.10 1.24
C ILE A 617 -11.97 -30.10 1.21
N TYR A 618 -12.56 -31.21 1.64
CA TYR A 618 -13.98 -31.32 1.94
C TYR A 618 -14.10 -31.83 3.37
N ASP A 619 -14.87 -31.15 4.20
CA ASP A 619 -15.01 -31.45 5.63
C ASP A 619 -16.45 -31.03 5.98
N ASP A 620 -17.30 -32.02 6.32
CA ASP A 620 -18.72 -31.77 6.61
C ASP A 620 -18.92 -30.88 7.85
N ASP A 621 -17.96 -30.87 8.79
CA ASP A 621 -18.02 -30.02 9.99
C ASP A 621 -17.67 -28.54 9.66
N VAL A 622 -17.16 -28.27 8.45
CA VAL A 622 -16.77 -26.93 7.99
C VAL A 622 -17.87 -26.30 7.15
N LEU A 623 -18.75 -25.56 7.82
CA LEU A 623 -19.88 -24.86 7.22
C LEU A 623 -19.52 -23.48 6.64
N PHE A 624 -20.16 -23.11 5.53
CA PHE A 624 -20.09 -21.80 4.86
C PHE A 624 -21.49 -21.17 4.73
N PRO A 625 -21.64 -19.85 4.90
CA PRO A 625 -22.94 -19.19 4.81
C PRO A 625 -23.50 -19.20 3.37
N ILE A 626 -24.80 -19.42 3.25
CA ILE A 626 -25.58 -19.27 2.02
C ILE A 626 -26.35 -17.96 2.10
N TYR A 627 -26.25 -17.14 1.06
CA TYR A 627 -26.97 -15.88 0.93
C TYR A 627 -28.06 -16.00 -0.15
N ASP A 628 -29.20 -15.33 0.06
CA ASP A 628 -30.27 -15.19 -0.93
C ASP A 628 -29.94 -14.15 -2.01
N GLU A 629 -30.79 -14.01 -3.02
CA GLU A 629 -30.73 -12.94 -4.03
C GLU A 629 -30.76 -11.52 -3.44
N ASN A 630 -31.14 -11.38 -2.17
CA ASN A 630 -31.15 -10.13 -1.39
C ASN A 630 -29.96 -10.00 -0.40
N ASP A 631 -28.91 -10.83 -0.51
CA ASP A 631 -27.75 -10.87 0.40
C ASP A 631 -28.07 -11.21 1.88
N GLU A 632 -29.26 -11.75 2.17
CA GLU A 632 -29.63 -12.26 3.50
C GLU A 632 -29.18 -13.71 3.71
N LYS A 633 -28.64 -14.03 4.89
CA LYS A 633 -28.12 -15.37 5.23
C LYS A 633 -29.28 -16.36 5.48
N ILE A 634 -29.47 -17.33 4.57
CA ILE A 634 -30.55 -18.35 4.65
C ILE A 634 -30.12 -19.60 5.43
N GLY A 635 -28.82 -19.92 5.45
CA GLY A 635 -28.32 -21.13 6.12
C GLY A 635 -26.81 -21.28 6.05
N GLU A 636 -26.30 -22.44 6.47
CA GLU A 636 -24.91 -22.81 6.31
C GLU A 636 -24.78 -24.24 5.78
N GLU A 637 -23.88 -24.46 4.81
CA GLU A 637 -23.63 -25.78 4.21
C GLU A 637 -22.13 -26.06 4.09
N PRO A 638 -21.70 -27.34 4.11
CA PRO A 638 -20.33 -27.70 3.79
C PRO A 638 -20.06 -27.48 2.29
N ARG A 639 -18.92 -26.89 1.97
CA ARG A 639 -18.48 -26.64 0.58
C ARG A 639 -17.08 -27.17 0.34
N LEU A 640 -16.81 -27.58 -0.90
CA LEU A 640 -15.47 -27.93 -1.35
C LEU A 640 -14.56 -26.68 -1.27
N GLN A 641 -13.49 -26.79 -0.49
CA GLN A 641 -12.45 -25.78 -0.37
C GLN A 641 -11.35 -26.08 -1.39
N LEU A 642 -10.97 -25.09 -2.16
CA LEU A 642 -9.94 -25.21 -3.18
C LEU A 642 -8.85 -24.18 -2.95
N LYS A 643 -7.62 -24.64 -2.80
CA LYS A 643 -6.41 -23.82 -2.78
C LYS A 643 -5.51 -24.25 -3.92
N GLN A 644 -5.14 -23.29 -4.75
CA GLN A 644 -4.17 -23.48 -5.82
C GLN A 644 -3.02 -22.53 -5.59
N PHE A 645 -1.78 -22.96 -5.78
CA PHE A 645 -0.68 -22.02 -5.85
C PHE A 645 0.40 -22.46 -6.82
N ILE A 646 1.04 -21.45 -7.39
CA ILE A 646 2.25 -21.58 -8.19
C ILE A 646 3.36 -20.86 -7.43
N SER A 647 4.44 -21.59 -7.16
CA SER A 647 5.61 -21.09 -6.46
C SER A 647 6.82 -21.20 -7.37
N VAL A 648 7.62 -20.13 -7.45
CA VAL A 648 8.94 -20.14 -8.07
C VAL A 648 9.94 -19.65 -7.05
N GLY A 649 11.01 -20.40 -6.85
CA GLY A 649 11.95 -20.07 -5.79
C GLY A 649 13.22 -20.89 -5.79
N PHE A 650 14.10 -20.52 -4.87
CA PHE A 650 15.33 -21.24 -4.61
C PHE A 650 15.02 -22.53 -3.88
N SER A 651 15.67 -23.60 -4.30
CA SER A 651 15.51 -24.90 -3.67
C SER A 651 16.81 -25.63 -3.51
N TYR A 652 16.91 -26.33 -2.38
CA TYR A 652 18.06 -27.14 -2.06
C TYR A 652 17.59 -28.51 -1.60
N ALA A 653 18.10 -29.55 -2.24
CA ALA A 653 17.77 -30.94 -1.91
C ALA A 653 18.99 -31.64 -1.31
N ILE A 654 18.77 -32.33 -0.20
CA ILE A 654 19.76 -33.15 0.50
C ILE A 654 19.32 -34.60 0.38
N ASN A 655 20.14 -35.44 -0.23
CA ASN A 655 19.92 -36.87 -0.27
C ASN A 655 21.15 -37.58 0.31
N HIS A 656 21.01 -38.18 1.48
CA HIS A 656 22.08 -38.89 2.16
C HIS A 656 21.68 -40.33 2.48
N LYS A 657 22.48 -41.30 2.02
CA LYS A 657 22.27 -42.72 2.28
C LYS A 657 23.26 -43.17 3.35
N VAL A 658 22.76 -43.68 4.48
CA VAL A 658 23.61 -44.22 5.53
C VAL A 658 24.05 -45.62 5.13
N LEU A 659 25.34 -45.83 4.92
CA LEU A 659 25.92 -47.11 4.52
C LEU A 659 26.35 -47.90 5.76
N ARG A 660 25.98 -49.18 5.84
CA ARG A 660 26.43 -50.12 6.87
C ARG A 660 26.92 -51.40 6.21
N THR A 661 28.12 -51.84 6.56
CA THR A 661 28.67 -53.13 6.08
C THR A 661 28.21 -54.26 6.99
N LYS A 662 27.61 -55.31 6.41
CA LYS A 662 27.30 -56.56 7.12
C LYS A 662 28.23 -57.65 6.61
N ARG A 663 28.90 -58.37 7.52
CA ARG A 663 29.72 -59.54 7.14
C ARG A 663 28.80 -60.65 6.61
N VAL A 664 29.05 -61.12 5.40
CA VAL A 664 28.39 -62.30 4.84
C VAL A 664 29.04 -63.49 5.54
N LYS A 665 28.23 -64.25 6.30
CA LYS A 665 28.67 -65.46 7.00
C LYS A 665 28.67 -66.63 6.05
#